data_AF-A0A1I0NEQ3-F1
#
_entry.id   AF-A0A1I0NEQ3-F1
#
_cell.length_a   1.000
_cell.length_b   1.000
_cell.length_c   1.000
_cell.angle_alpha   90.00
_cell.angle_beta   90.00
_cell.angle_gamma   90.00
#
_symmetry.space_group_name_H-M   'P 1'
#
loop_
_entity.id
_entity.type
_entity.pdbx_description
1 polymer ?
#
loop_
_entity_poly.entity_id
_entity_poly.type
_entity_poly.pdbx_seq_one_letter_code
_entity_poly.pdbx_strand_id
1 'polypeptide(L)'
;MRKLLLATLLCICALAKAQQKTNEQMGGVYYAYPVEKTELAEAPEGYEPFYISHYGRHGSRWLTNDNRYLWVNQHFEDKKNLTKLGKSVRKRLKMVWKNAKGNGGLLTPLGGRQHRGIARRMFHNFPQLFTADAHLTAHSSTYQRCKSSMNNFVSELQSLNPSIHIDPVTREEDMAWIAYTSPEEKALENRTNVPLMISPDRFIKALFMDPSKIENPTKLLTELHTIASDMQDVELNVSLYDIFTPEELKAVYNKNNRSMTIVHGDLIENEGIPARSAISLWQRIENEVDAAIVRGGTGADLRFGHDSNLYRLMTLMGIKLRGVEGVRTEQYDYMDKILPMAANLQMIFYKNAQGDVLVQLLLNEKTASLGEFDYKAFYSWKELKQKVNDNIHFFEHLRQLNALNTMVGTAPANTKTAGLFGKGSEEHGQTLPAVLVPNGQNFWTPQTQDTEKKCIAPYYYTDSLFQGIRNSHWIVGGCTQDYGSFTLAALSGKLRKTPTERATPFSHSQEVSHPHYYAVRLPKERLKLEVTGSSHAAIFRITPEVDGPIHIVLNHNSDYKEGYLEIDNLAKTIYGYNPVHRIYQGWGEQTGFEGHYLLQSYDEIKDFGVDSLCAWFTFDGKASQPIILKAASSFTSKKGAYNNFAFEAEAYDFDGMMAQTALQWIDRLHTIDVEDTNTARANQFYGALYRCSFLPREMSDVDGTYPKFADGTLQTSKKRKYYGDFSMWDTYRALHPLYTLIAPDKAADMMQSLVTMYEEGGWLPIFPCWNSYTAAMIGDHCSATLADAYIKGVRNFDVEKAYEGMRKNAFETPVLLEYKNGMGRRALESYLKYGYIPLEDGIKDAYHQDEQTSRTLEYAFDDFAVAQLAKALGKKQDYTELMRRSENWRNVINPQTGYCDGRHQDGMFENNTDFIHRKPYITEGATCHYTWYVPHNVEGLVETLGGKEKFEARLDSMFTAGRYWHGNEPCHQIAWLYDYIDKREKTIERVTHILDTEYNDTPGGLSGNDDAGQMSAWYVFASMGFYPVCPATDRYMLSVPRFEKVTLNLMDGRCYTITPTSLPADRNYITQSEITRGN
;
A
#
# COMPACT_ATOMS: atom_id res chain seq x y z
N MET A 1 -0.79 -26.05 -51.23
CA MET A 1 -0.83 -24.74 -50.53
C MET A 1 -2.23 -24.11 -50.45
N ARG A 2 -2.96 -23.83 -51.54
CA ARG A 2 -4.31 -23.23 -51.46
C ARG A 2 -5.37 -24.03 -50.67
N LYS A 3 -5.34 -25.37 -50.71
CA LYS A 3 -6.25 -26.22 -49.88
C LYS A 3 -5.83 -26.30 -48.40
N LEU A 4 -4.54 -26.11 -48.10
CA LEU A 4 -4.02 -26.08 -46.73
C LEU A 4 -4.32 -24.72 -46.08
N LEU A 5 -4.22 -23.61 -46.84
CA LEU A 5 -4.65 -22.29 -46.39
C LEU A 5 -6.16 -22.22 -46.12
N LEU A 6 -7.00 -22.88 -46.92
CA LEU A 6 -8.45 -22.90 -46.71
C LEU A 6 -8.84 -23.74 -45.48
N ALA A 7 -8.17 -24.88 -45.24
CA ALA A 7 -8.40 -25.70 -44.06
C ALA A 7 -7.88 -25.02 -42.76
N THR A 8 -6.79 -24.25 -42.86
CA THR A 8 -6.25 -23.48 -41.73
C THR A 8 -7.11 -22.23 -41.46
N LEU A 9 -7.65 -21.56 -42.48
CA LEU A 9 -8.63 -20.48 -42.28
C LEU A 9 -9.95 -20.98 -41.70
N LEU A 10 -10.42 -22.17 -42.08
CA LEU A 10 -11.62 -22.79 -41.52
C LEU A 10 -11.42 -23.25 -40.07
N CYS A 11 -10.21 -23.72 -39.71
CA CYS A 11 -9.86 -24.03 -38.31
C CYS A 11 -9.68 -22.75 -37.47
N ILE A 12 -9.11 -21.67 -38.02
CA ILE A 12 -8.97 -20.37 -37.33
C ILE A 12 -10.35 -19.67 -37.19
N CYS A 13 -11.26 -19.84 -38.13
CA CYS A 13 -12.65 -19.36 -37.99
C CYS A 13 -13.49 -20.22 -37.03
N ALA A 14 -13.10 -21.46 -36.76
CA ALA A 14 -13.73 -22.32 -35.76
C ALA A 14 -13.19 -22.09 -34.34
N LEU A 15 -11.95 -21.60 -34.21
CA LEU A 15 -11.28 -21.34 -32.92
C LEU A 15 -11.43 -19.90 -32.38
N ALA A 16 -12.19 -19.03 -33.07
CA ALA A 16 -12.44 -17.65 -32.62
C ALA A 16 -13.90 -17.18 -32.76
N LYS A 17 -14.87 -18.08 -32.53
CA LYS A 17 -16.21 -17.65 -32.14
C LYS A 17 -16.35 -17.87 -30.64
N ALA A 18 -16.02 -16.85 -29.85
CA ALA A 18 -16.63 -16.73 -28.54
C ALA A 18 -18.15 -16.82 -28.75
N GLN A 19 -18.78 -17.88 -28.22
CA GLN A 19 -20.21 -18.08 -28.39
C GLN A 19 -20.91 -16.86 -27.79
N GLN A 20 -21.58 -16.07 -28.63
CA GLN A 20 -22.30 -14.88 -28.20
C GLN A 20 -23.32 -15.29 -27.13
N LYS A 21 -23.31 -14.61 -25.97
CA LYS A 21 -24.25 -14.90 -24.88
C LYS A 21 -25.69 -14.81 -25.37
N THR A 22 -26.52 -15.74 -24.91
CA THR A 22 -27.96 -15.69 -25.12
C THR A 22 -28.59 -14.52 -24.37
N ASN A 23 -29.80 -14.11 -24.75
CA ASN A 23 -30.53 -13.05 -24.07
C ASN A 23 -30.83 -13.40 -22.61
N GLU A 24 -31.08 -14.69 -22.34
CA GLU A 24 -31.29 -15.24 -21.01
C GLU A 24 -30.02 -15.12 -20.15
N GLN A 25 -28.85 -15.46 -20.70
CA GLN A 25 -27.55 -15.29 -20.03
C GLN A 25 -27.22 -13.82 -19.75
N MET A 26 -27.64 -12.91 -20.64
CA MET A 26 -27.54 -11.45 -20.39
C MET A 26 -28.45 -10.97 -19.23
N GLY A 27 -29.23 -11.86 -18.59
CA GLY A 27 -29.84 -11.61 -17.29
C GLY A 27 -28.84 -11.61 -16.11
N GLY A 28 -27.61 -12.10 -16.30
CA GLY A 28 -26.56 -12.13 -15.29
C GLY A 28 -27.01 -12.89 -14.03
N VAL A 29 -27.11 -12.19 -12.89
CA VAL A 29 -27.58 -12.79 -11.63
C VAL A 29 -29.04 -13.25 -11.66
N TYR A 30 -29.82 -12.87 -12.69
CA TYR A 30 -31.18 -13.35 -12.95
C TYR A 30 -31.22 -14.52 -13.94
N TYR A 31 -30.08 -15.01 -14.39
CA TYR A 31 -30.04 -16.20 -15.23
C TYR A 31 -30.53 -17.41 -14.42
N ALA A 32 -31.54 -18.12 -14.92
CA ALA A 32 -32.04 -19.32 -14.28
C ALA A 32 -30.95 -20.39 -14.27
N TYR A 33 -30.82 -21.13 -13.17
CA TYR A 33 -29.82 -22.19 -13.04
C TYR A 33 -29.89 -23.15 -14.24
N PRO A 34 -28.81 -23.30 -15.02
CA PRO A 34 -28.80 -24.26 -16.11
C PRO A 34 -28.77 -25.67 -15.53
N VAL A 35 -29.69 -26.53 -15.98
CA VAL A 35 -29.65 -27.96 -15.61
C VAL A 35 -28.64 -28.65 -16.53
N GLU A 36 -27.38 -28.69 -16.10
CA GLU A 36 -26.31 -29.39 -16.81
C GLU A 36 -25.93 -30.70 -16.09
N LYS A 37 -25.55 -31.72 -16.87
CA LYS A 37 -24.90 -32.92 -16.34
C LYS A 37 -23.41 -32.64 -16.24
N THR A 38 -22.87 -32.65 -15.03
CA THR A 38 -21.43 -32.41 -14.80
C THR A 38 -20.78 -33.71 -14.35
N GLU A 39 -19.66 -34.06 -14.97
CA GLU A 39 -18.80 -35.14 -14.51
C GLU A 39 -17.90 -34.61 -13.39
N LEU A 40 -17.96 -35.27 -12.23
CA LEU A 40 -17.12 -34.94 -11.09
C LEU A 40 -15.71 -35.52 -11.29
N ALA A 41 -14.69 -34.81 -10.81
CA ALA A 41 -13.36 -35.41 -10.77
C ALA A 41 -13.36 -36.59 -9.79
N GLU A 42 -12.76 -37.71 -10.20
CA GLU A 42 -12.62 -38.90 -9.36
C GLU A 42 -11.68 -38.61 -8.18
N ALA A 43 -12.08 -39.06 -6.99
CA ALA A 43 -11.24 -38.95 -5.80
C ALA A 43 -9.97 -39.78 -5.95
N PRO A 44 -8.83 -39.35 -5.38
CA PRO A 44 -7.63 -40.18 -5.33
C PRO A 44 -7.89 -41.55 -4.69
N GLU A 45 -7.17 -42.56 -5.14
CA GLU A 45 -7.33 -43.94 -4.63
C GLU A 45 -7.22 -43.99 -3.09
N GLY A 46 -8.17 -44.68 -2.46
CA GLY A 46 -8.23 -44.85 -1.00
C GLY A 46 -8.93 -43.72 -0.22
N TYR A 47 -9.42 -42.68 -0.89
CA TYR A 47 -10.22 -41.62 -0.28
C TYR A 47 -11.72 -41.82 -0.53
N GLU A 48 -12.50 -41.88 0.54
CA GLU A 48 -13.96 -42.01 0.48
C GLU A 48 -14.64 -40.73 0.97
N PRO A 49 -15.71 -40.24 0.31
CA PRO A 49 -16.42 -39.07 0.77
C PRO A 49 -17.14 -39.39 2.09
N PHE A 50 -17.04 -38.48 3.05
CA PHE A 50 -17.69 -38.64 4.36
C PHE A 50 -18.51 -37.41 4.79
N TYR A 51 -18.28 -36.23 4.20
CA TYR A 51 -18.97 -35.03 4.64
C TYR A 51 -19.15 -33.98 3.52
N ILE A 52 -20.28 -33.25 3.53
CA ILE A 52 -20.55 -32.13 2.63
C ILE A 52 -20.82 -30.86 3.41
N SER A 53 -20.10 -29.78 3.09
CA SER A 53 -20.52 -28.42 3.46
C SER A 53 -21.11 -27.73 2.24
N HIS A 54 -22.40 -27.38 2.30
CA HIS A 54 -23.12 -26.74 1.20
C HIS A 54 -23.56 -25.32 1.58
N TYR A 55 -23.38 -24.37 0.65
CA TYR A 55 -24.02 -23.06 0.69
C TYR A 55 -24.76 -22.81 -0.63
N GLY A 56 -26.09 -22.67 -0.56
CA GLY A 56 -26.96 -22.43 -1.71
C GLY A 56 -27.59 -21.04 -1.69
N ARG A 57 -27.51 -20.33 -2.81
CA ARG A 57 -28.34 -19.16 -3.10
C ARG A 57 -29.79 -19.61 -3.28
N HIS A 58 -30.75 -18.76 -2.93
CA HIS A 58 -32.16 -18.98 -3.30
C HIS A 58 -32.32 -19.25 -4.82
N GLY A 59 -33.35 -20.01 -5.17
CA GLY A 59 -33.69 -20.30 -6.57
C GLY A 59 -34.37 -19.13 -7.28
N SER A 60 -34.80 -19.40 -8.51
CA SER A 60 -35.61 -18.48 -9.33
C SER A 60 -36.80 -17.94 -8.52
N ARG A 61 -37.03 -16.64 -8.66
CA ARG A 61 -38.02 -15.86 -7.89
C ARG A 61 -38.69 -14.83 -8.79
N TRP A 62 -39.83 -14.29 -8.37
CA TRP A 62 -40.35 -13.04 -8.95
C TRP A 62 -39.45 -11.85 -8.56
N LEU A 63 -39.59 -10.69 -9.21
CA LEU A 63 -38.92 -9.44 -8.78
C LEU A 63 -39.16 -9.18 -7.29
N THR A 64 -38.19 -8.58 -6.64
CA THR A 64 -38.11 -8.43 -5.17
C THR A 64 -39.31 -7.75 -4.51
N ASN A 65 -40.09 -6.94 -5.24
CA ASN A 65 -41.26 -6.24 -4.70
C ASN A 65 -42.27 -5.91 -5.82
N ASP A 66 -43.55 -6.12 -5.55
CA ASP A 66 -44.68 -5.74 -6.42
C ASP A 66 -44.61 -4.29 -6.93
N ASN A 67 -44.14 -3.36 -6.09
CA ASN A 67 -44.00 -1.95 -6.41
C ASN A 67 -43.10 -1.69 -7.63
N ARG A 68 -42.13 -2.57 -7.92
CA ARG A 68 -41.28 -2.45 -9.11
C ARG A 68 -42.09 -2.64 -10.38
N TYR A 69 -42.97 -3.64 -10.41
CA TYR A 69 -43.89 -3.85 -11.54
C TYR A 69 -44.90 -2.71 -11.67
N LEU A 70 -45.45 -2.22 -10.55
CA LEU A 70 -46.38 -1.10 -10.55
C LEU A 70 -45.73 0.18 -11.11
N TRP A 71 -44.50 0.47 -10.69
CA TRP A 71 -43.72 1.60 -11.18
C TRP A 71 -43.43 1.50 -12.68
N VAL A 72 -43.13 0.31 -13.22
CA VAL A 72 -42.99 0.16 -14.68
C VAL A 72 -44.35 0.35 -15.37
N ASN A 73 -45.39 -0.29 -14.85
CA ASN A 73 -46.73 -0.30 -15.47
C ASN A 73 -47.36 1.10 -15.59
N GLN A 74 -47.14 1.99 -14.62
CA GLN A 74 -47.73 3.33 -14.61
C GLN A 74 -47.33 4.14 -15.87
N HIS A 75 -46.12 3.93 -16.39
CA HIS A 75 -45.63 4.58 -17.61
C HIS A 75 -46.42 4.19 -18.86
N PHE A 76 -47.06 3.01 -18.86
CA PHE A 76 -47.83 2.48 -19.99
C PHE A 76 -49.35 2.69 -19.84
N GLU A 77 -49.80 3.53 -18.92
CA GLU A 77 -51.24 3.78 -18.70
C GLU A 77 -51.85 4.71 -19.75
N ASP A 78 -51.16 5.79 -20.13
CA ASP A 78 -51.59 6.70 -21.19
C ASP A 78 -51.44 6.06 -22.58
N LYS A 79 -52.53 5.42 -23.03
CA LYS A 79 -52.59 4.76 -24.35
C LYS A 79 -52.33 5.71 -25.53
N LYS A 80 -52.56 7.04 -25.36
CA LYS A 80 -52.33 8.02 -26.41
C LYS A 80 -50.83 8.28 -26.59
N ASN A 81 -50.04 8.10 -25.53
CA ASN A 81 -48.60 8.26 -25.56
C ASN A 81 -47.83 7.02 -26.04
N LEU A 82 -48.50 5.93 -26.44
CA LEU A 82 -47.81 4.69 -26.82
C LEU A 82 -47.68 4.53 -28.34
N THR A 83 -46.48 4.15 -28.79
CA THR A 83 -46.26 3.67 -30.16
C THR A 83 -46.96 2.33 -30.38
N LYS A 84 -46.91 1.78 -31.60
CA LYS A 84 -47.40 0.42 -31.88
C LYS A 84 -46.68 -0.62 -31.02
N LEU A 85 -45.36 -0.49 -30.86
CA LEU A 85 -44.57 -1.36 -29.99
C LEU A 85 -44.92 -1.14 -28.52
N GLY A 86 -45.07 0.11 -28.06
CA GLY A 86 -45.49 0.43 -26.69
C GLY A 86 -46.84 -0.17 -26.30
N LYS A 87 -47.82 -0.17 -27.21
CA LYS A 87 -49.12 -0.85 -27.00
C LYS A 87 -48.98 -2.37 -26.87
N SER A 88 -48.07 -2.98 -27.65
CA SER A 88 -47.72 -4.40 -27.52
C SER A 88 -47.07 -4.71 -26.17
N VAL A 89 -46.08 -3.91 -25.77
CA VAL A 89 -45.40 -4.02 -24.47
C VAL A 89 -46.40 -3.90 -23.32
N ARG A 90 -47.30 -2.92 -23.35
CA ARG A 90 -48.37 -2.79 -22.35
C ARG A 90 -49.22 -4.06 -22.22
N LYS A 91 -49.57 -4.72 -23.33
CA LYS A 91 -50.35 -5.98 -23.28
C LYS A 91 -49.55 -7.08 -22.60
N ARG A 92 -48.26 -7.21 -22.93
CA ARG A 92 -47.33 -8.17 -22.32
C ARG A 92 -47.13 -7.89 -20.83
N LEU A 93 -46.86 -6.64 -20.45
CA LEU A 93 -46.71 -6.22 -19.05
C LEU A 93 -47.94 -6.51 -18.19
N LYS A 94 -49.16 -6.43 -18.74
CA LYS A 94 -50.38 -6.86 -18.04
C LYS A 94 -50.40 -8.36 -17.75
N MET A 95 -49.89 -9.18 -18.67
CA MET A 95 -49.75 -10.63 -18.45
C MET A 95 -48.71 -10.90 -17.37
N VAL A 96 -47.57 -10.21 -17.43
CA VAL A 96 -46.51 -10.25 -16.41
C VAL A 96 -47.08 -9.88 -15.04
N TRP A 97 -47.78 -8.75 -14.93
CA TRP A 97 -48.35 -8.30 -13.65
C TRP A 97 -49.40 -9.27 -13.10
N LYS A 98 -50.24 -9.86 -13.96
CA LYS A 98 -51.20 -10.89 -13.52
C LYS A 98 -50.51 -12.10 -12.90
N ASN A 99 -49.32 -12.47 -13.39
CA ASN A 99 -48.52 -13.55 -12.83
C ASN A 99 -47.79 -13.14 -11.54
N ALA A 100 -47.26 -11.91 -11.49
CA ALA A 100 -46.43 -11.44 -10.39
C ALA A 100 -47.20 -10.91 -9.16
N LYS A 101 -48.43 -10.42 -9.33
CA LYS A 101 -49.21 -9.76 -8.27
C LYS A 101 -49.33 -10.63 -7.01
N GLY A 102 -48.85 -10.10 -5.88
CA GLY A 102 -48.85 -10.76 -4.58
C GLY A 102 -47.69 -11.73 -4.35
N ASN A 103 -46.81 -11.91 -5.35
CA ASN A 103 -45.69 -12.86 -5.31
C ASN A 103 -44.32 -12.18 -5.23
N GLY A 104 -44.25 -10.84 -5.10
CA GLY A 104 -42.99 -10.10 -5.04
C GLY A 104 -41.98 -10.72 -4.06
N GLY A 105 -40.83 -11.11 -4.59
CA GLY A 105 -39.70 -11.70 -3.85
C GLY A 105 -39.88 -13.15 -3.40
N LEU A 106 -41.02 -13.79 -3.68
CA LEU A 106 -41.26 -15.21 -3.37
C LEU A 106 -40.53 -16.14 -4.35
N LEU A 107 -40.28 -17.37 -3.92
CA LEU A 107 -39.67 -18.42 -4.74
C LEU A 107 -40.68 -18.95 -5.77
N THR A 108 -40.28 -19.08 -7.03
CA THR A 108 -41.14 -19.60 -8.10
C THR A 108 -41.20 -21.13 -8.12
N PRO A 109 -42.16 -21.75 -8.83
CA PRO A 109 -42.16 -23.19 -9.07
C PRO A 109 -40.86 -23.70 -9.71
N LEU A 110 -40.27 -22.92 -10.63
CA LEU A 110 -38.96 -23.22 -11.20
C LEU A 110 -37.86 -23.20 -10.13
N GLY A 111 -37.85 -22.18 -9.26
CA GLY A 111 -36.91 -22.09 -8.14
C GLY A 111 -36.98 -23.30 -7.22
N GLY A 112 -38.19 -23.78 -6.91
CA GLY A 112 -38.38 -25.03 -6.17
C GLY A 112 -37.83 -26.26 -6.90
N ARG A 113 -38.03 -26.36 -8.23
CA ARG A 113 -37.49 -27.47 -9.04
C ARG A 113 -35.97 -27.43 -9.16
N GLN A 114 -35.35 -26.25 -9.22
CA GLN A 114 -33.90 -26.10 -9.23
C GLN A 114 -33.29 -26.72 -7.97
N HIS A 115 -33.79 -26.35 -6.79
CA HIS A 115 -33.30 -26.88 -5.51
C HIS A 115 -33.54 -28.38 -5.35
N ARG A 116 -34.71 -28.90 -5.76
CA ARG A 116 -34.93 -30.35 -5.85
C ARG A 116 -33.95 -31.04 -6.80
N GLY A 117 -33.65 -30.42 -7.94
CA GLY A 117 -32.71 -30.95 -8.92
C GLY A 117 -31.29 -31.05 -8.37
N ILE A 118 -30.83 -30.00 -7.67
CA ILE A 118 -29.51 -30.00 -7.02
C ILE A 118 -29.46 -31.07 -5.92
N ALA A 119 -30.50 -31.16 -5.08
CA ALA A 119 -30.61 -32.20 -4.04
C ALA A 119 -30.53 -33.61 -4.63
N ARG A 120 -31.26 -33.89 -5.72
CA ARG A 120 -31.19 -35.18 -6.44
C ARG A 120 -29.79 -35.53 -6.91
N ARG A 121 -29.10 -34.57 -7.54
CA ARG A 121 -27.76 -34.82 -8.09
C ARG A 121 -26.74 -35.00 -6.97
N MET A 122 -26.83 -34.20 -5.91
CA MET A 122 -26.01 -34.37 -4.71
C MET A 122 -26.22 -35.74 -4.07
N PHE A 123 -27.48 -36.17 -3.88
CA PHE A 123 -27.80 -37.49 -3.35
C PHE A 123 -27.32 -38.62 -4.29
N HIS A 124 -27.49 -38.46 -5.60
CA HIS A 124 -27.05 -39.48 -6.57
C HIS A 124 -25.54 -39.65 -6.60
N ASN A 125 -24.79 -38.55 -6.51
CA ASN A 125 -23.33 -38.57 -6.51
C ASN A 125 -22.76 -39.05 -5.18
N PHE A 126 -23.45 -38.78 -4.06
CA PHE A 126 -22.96 -39.09 -2.71
C PHE A 126 -24.02 -39.76 -1.81
N PRO A 127 -24.64 -40.89 -2.21
CA PRO A 127 -25.74 -41.50 -1.48
C PRO A 127 -25.35 -41.97 -0.07
N GLN A 128 -24.07 -42.33 0.14
CA GLN A 128 -23.52 -42.74 1.44
C GLN A 128 -23.55 -41.64 2.51
N LEU A 129 -23.70 -40.37 2.09
CA LEU A 129 -23.75 -39.23 2.99
C LEU A 129 -25.16 -38.90 3.49
N PHE A 130 -26.18 -39.58 2.93
CA PHE A 130 -27.59 -39.36 3.23
C PHE A 130 -28.24 -40.65 3.70
N THR A 131 -27.75 -41.17 4.84
CA THR A 131 -28.27 -42.37 5.51
C THR A 131 -28.97 -42.01 6.82
N ALA A 132 -29.68 -42.96 7.44
CA ALA A 132 -30.40 -42.73 8.69
C ALA A 132 -29.48 -42.28 9.84
N ASP A 133 -28.23 -42.76 9.85
CA ASP A 133 -27.24 -42.46 10.88
C ASP A 133 -26.37 -41.23 10.54
N ALA A 134 -26.59 -40.60 9.38
CA ALA A 134 -25.82 -39.44 8.94
C ALA A 134 -26.19 -38.19 9.77
N HIS A 135 -25.19 -37.39 10.12
CA HIS A 135 -25.42 -36.11 10.78
C HIS A 135 -25.79 -35.04 9.75
N LEU A 136 -27.06 -34.65 9.70
CA LEU A 136 -27.60 -33.74 8.70
C LEU A 136 -28.20 -32.50 9.36
N THR A 137 -27.74 -31.32 8.95
CA THR A 137 -28.34 -30.04 9.37
C THR A 137 -28.75 -29.20 8.17
N ALA A 138 -29.77 -28.35 8.35
CA ALA A 138 -30.20 -27.40 7.35
C ALA A 138 -30.57 -26.06 7.98
N HIS A 139 -29.89 -24.99 7.54
CA HIS A 139 -30.11 -23.63 8.01
C HIS A 139 -30.41 -22.68 6.86
N SER A 140 -31.34 -21.75 7.05
CA SER A 140 -31.58 -20.66 6.10
C SER A 140 -31.56 -19.29 6.75
N SER A 141 -31.20 -18.28 5.97
CA SER A 141 -31.51 -16.88 6.30
C SER A 141 -33.03 -16.69 6.49
N THR A 142 -33.41 -15.58 7.13
CA THR A 142 -34.82 -15.27 7.45
C THR A 142 -35.64 -14.82 6.23
N TYR A 143 -35.02 -14.64 5.08
CA TYR A 143 -35.73 -14.35 3.83
C TYR A 143 -36.59 -15.54 3.39
N GLN A 144 -37.88 -15.29 3.16
CA GLN A 144 -38.87 -16.34 2.82
C GLN A 144 -38.47 -17.17 1.59
N ARG A 145 -37.80 -16.58 0.59
CA ARG A 145 -37.29 -17.30 -0.59
C ARG A 145 -36.18 -18.30 -0.23
N CYS A 146 -35.27 -17.94 0.67
CA CYS A 146 -34.19 -18.82 1.13
C CYS A 146 -34.75 -19.97 1.98
N LYS A 147 -35.69 -19.68 2.89
CA LYS A 147 -36.43 -20.70 3.64
C LYS A 147 -37.15 -21.68 2.71
N SER A 148 -37.83 -21.16 1.69
CA SER A 148 -38.53 -21.98 0.71
C SER A 148 -37.56 -22.84 -0.11
N SER A 149 -36.40 -22.29 -0.51
CA SER A 149 -35.35 -23.04 -1.20
C SER A 149 -34.83 -24.20 -0.36
N MET A 150 -34.49 -23.95 0.91
CA MET A 150 -34.09 -24.97 1.88
C MET A 150 -35.15 -26.07 2.00
N ASN A 151 -36.42 -25.70 2.20
CA ASN A 151 -37.50 -26.68 2.37
C ASN A 151 -37.67 -27.56 1.14
N ASN A 152 -37.60 -27.01 -0.08
CA ASN A 152 -37.68 -27.79 -1.31
C ASN A 152 -36.49 -28.75 -1.46
N PHE A 153 -35.29 -28.32 -1.04
CA PHE A 153 -34.09 -29.15 -1.07
C PHE A 153 -34.18 -30.31 -0.08
N VAL A 154 -34.50 -30.01 1.19
CA VAL A 154 -34.63 -31.00 2.27
C VAL A 154 -35.75 -31.99 2.00
N SER A 155 -36.91 -31.52 1.56
CA SER A 155 -38.05 -32.40 1.22
C SER A 155 -37.69 -33.39 0.11
N GLU A 156 -36.85 -32.97 -0.85
CA GLU A 156 -36.39 -33.89 -1.90
C GLU A 156 -35.46 -34.96 -1.34
N LEU A 157 -34.49 -34.60 -0.51
CA LEU A 157 -33.60 -35.58 0.13
C LEU A 157 -34.40 -36.61 0.94
N GLN A 158 -35.38 -36.14 1.74
CA GLN A 158 -36.27 -37.01 2.51
C GLN A 158 -37.15 -37.88 1.62
N SER A 159 -37.54 -37.41 0.43
CA SER A 159 -38.28 -38.23 -0.53
C SER A 159 -37.41 -39.32 -1.17
N LEU A 160 -36.12 -39.05 -1.38
CA LEU A 160 -35.16 -40.00 -1.96
C LEU A 160 -34.74 -41.06 -0.94
N ASN A 161 -34.64 -40.69 0.33
CA ASN A 161 -34.45 -41.63 1.43
C ASN A 161 -35.30 -41.24 2.65
N PRO A 162 -36.48 -41.84 2.84
CA PRO A 162 -37.38 -41.55 3.96
C PRO A 162 -36.83 -41.86 5.35
N SER A 163 -35.68 -42.55 5.43
CA SER A 163 -35.03 -42.86 6.71
C SER A 163 -34.17 -41.72 7.25
N ILE A 164 -33.85 -40.70 6.44
CA ILE A 164 -33.06 -39.56 6.89
C ILE A 164 -33.94 -38.56 7.64
N HIS A 165 -33.37 -37.97 8.70
CA HIS A 165 -34.02 -36.93 9.46
C HIS A 165 -33.24 -35.62 9.33
N ILE A 166 -33.90 -34.56 8.88
CA ILE A 166 -33.34 -33.21 8.76
C ILE A 166 -34.41 -32.24 9.23
N ASP A 167 -34.14 -31.51 10.31
CA ASP A 167 -35.03 -30.45 10.80
C ASP A 167 -34.56 -29.10 10.24
N PRO A 168 -35.31 -28.46 9.31
CA PRO A 168 -34.91 -27.19 8.74
C PRO A 168 -35.03 -26.05 9.76
N VAL A 169 -33.95 -25.30 9.95
CA VAL A 169 -33.84 -24.21 10.93
C VAL A 169 -33.79 -22.85 10.24
N THR A 170 -34.59 -21.91 10.72
CA THR A 170 -34.54 -20.49 10.29
C THR A 170 -34.64 -19.62 11.53
N ARG A 171 -33.55 -18.97 11.93
CA ARG A 171 -33.48 -18.13 13.13
C ARG A 171 -32.83 -16.79 12.83
N GLU A 172 -33.25 -15.75 13.55
CA GLU A 172 -32.66 -14.42 13.40
C GLU A 172 -31.17 -14.42 13.78
N GLU A 173 -30.79 -15.19 14.80
CA GLU A 173 -29.39 -15.33 15.22
C GLU A 173 -28.47 -15.90 14.13
N ASP A 174 -29.01 -16.71 13.21
CA ASP A 174 -28.21 -17.27 12.11
C ASP A 174 -27.82 -16.19 11.08
N MET A 175 -28.50 -15.03 11.06
CA MET A 175 -28.18 -13.91 10.16
C MET A 175 -26.80 -13.32 10.41
N ALA A 176 -26.26 -13.44 11.63
CA ALA A 176 -24.93 -12.94 12.00
C ALA A 176 -23.78 -13.65 11.25
N TRP A 177 -24.04 -14.81 10.64
CA TRP A 177 -23.04 -15.55 9.87
C TRP A 177 -23.56 -16.03 8.51
N ILE A 178 -24.84 -16.40 8.37
CA ILE A 178 -25.34 -16.97 7.10
C ILE A 178 -25.53 -15.89 6.02
N ALA A 179 -25.84 -14.66 6.44
CA ALA A 179 -26.15 -13.55 5.56
C ALA A 179 -25.76 -12.19 6.18
N TYR A 180 -24.56 -12.13 6.76
CA TYR A 180 -24.05 -10.94 7.44
C TYR A 180 -23.75 -9.81 6.44
N THR A 181 -24.18 -8.59 6.78
CA THR A 181 -23.84 -7.37 6.05
C THR A 181 -23.31 -6.36 7.06
N SER A 182 -22.05 -5.95 6.88
CA SER A 182 -21.40 -4.98 7.75
C SER A 182 -21.85 -3.55 7.46
N PRO A 183 -21.66 -2.61 8.41
CA PRO A 183 -21.86 -1.18 8.14
C PRO A 183 -20.99 -0.65 7.00
N GLU A 184 -19.75 -1.13 6.89
CA GLU A 184 -18.80 -0.77 5.82
C GLU A 184 -19.34 -1.21 4.45
N GLU A 185 -19.96 -2.39 4.37
CA GLU A 185 -20.55 -2.89 3.14
C GLU A 185 -21.75 -2.05 2.69
N LYS A 186 -22.61 -1.63 3.63
CA LYS A 186 -23.69 -0.68 3.33
C LYS A 186 -23.15 0.67 2.86
N ALA A 187 -22.06 1.16 3.47
CA ALA A 187 -21.41 2.39 3.05
C ALA A 187 -20.84 2.26 1.63
N LEU A 188 -20.22 1.11 1.31
CA LEU A 188 -19.74 0.76 -0.02
C LEU A 188 -20.89 0.72 -1.04
N GLU A 189 -22.00 0.06 -0.71
CA GLU A 189 -23.20 0.02 -1.57
C GLU A 189 -23.71 1.44 -1.85
N ASN A 190 -23.85 2.26 -0.81
CA ASN A 190 -24.36 3.63 -0.93
C ASN A 190 -23.46 4.55 -1.76
N ARG A 191 -22.13 4.35 -1.72
CA ARG A 191 -21.15 5.13 -2.52
C ARG A 191 -20.90 4.56 -3.92
N THR A 192 -21.36 3.35 -4.21
CA THR A 192 -21.16 2.71 -5.51
C THR A 192 -22.12 3.29 -6.55
N ASN A 193 -21.56 3.93 -7.58
CA ASN A 193 -22.34 4.44 -8.71
C ASN A 193 -21.74 3.97 -10.04
N VAL A 194 -22.41 3.01 -10.69
CA VAL A 194 -22.01 2.52 -12.01
C VAL A 194 -22.96 3.10 -13.07
N PRO A 195 -22.50 3.98 -13.95
CA PRO A 195 -23.34 4.58 -14.98
C PRO A 195 -23.76 3.56 -16.05
N LEU A 196 -24.89 3.82 -16.70
CA LEU A 196 -25.31 3.05 -17.88
C LEU A 196 -24.59 3.61 -19.12
N MET A 197 -23.79 2.77 -19.76
CA MET A 197 -22.95 3.12 -20.90
C MET A 197 -23.71 3.21 -22.24
N ILE A 198 -24.97 3.63 -22.21
CA ILE A 198 -25.81 3.83 -23.39
C ILE A 198 -26.94 4.81 -23.08
N SER A 199 -27.31 5.66 -24.06
CA SER A 199 -28.46 6.56 -23.93
C SER A 199 -29.79 5.77 -24.02
N PRO A 200 -30.78 6.06 -23.14
CA PRO A 200 -32.09 5.42 -23.22
C PRO A 200 -32.98 6.01 -24.33
N ASP A 201 -32.56 7.05 -25.06
CA ASP A 201 -33.44 7.80 -25.97
C ASP A 201 -34.05 6.94 -27.07
N ARG A 202 -33.26 6.07 -27.70
CA ARG A 202 -33.76 5.17 -28.74
C ARG A 202 -34.81 4.23 -28.16
N PHE A 203 -34.56 3.69 -26.97
CA PHE A 203 -35.47 2.82 -26.24
C PHE A 203 -36.78 3.50 -25.91
N ILE A 204 -36.73 4.72 -25.37
CA ILE A 204 -37.94 5.47 -25.04
C ILE A 204 -38.73 5.83 -26.29
N LYS A 205 -38.09 6.34 -27.34
CA LYS A 205 -38.75 6.70 -28.61
C LYS A 205 -39.38 5.50 -29.31
N ALA A 206 -38.86 4.29 -29.11
CA ALA A 206 -39.45 3.08 -29.65
C ALA A 206 -40.78 2.72 -28.96
N LEU A 207 -40.98 3.10 -27.70
CA LEU A 207 -42.13 2.73 -26.89
C LEU A 207 -43.16 3.86 -26.74
N PHE A 208 -42.72 5.12 -26.76
CA PHE A 208 -43.53 6.29 -26.45
C PHE A 208 -43.50 7.36 -27.55
N MET A 209 -44.65 7.99 -27.80
CA MET A 209 -44.82 9.07 -28.79
C MET A 209 -44.22 10.39 -28.30
N ASP A 210 -44.35 10.67 -27.00
CA ASP A 210 -43.82 11.82 -26.28
C ASP A 210 -42.92 11.34 -25.13
N PRO A 211 -41.58 11.26 -25.37
CA PRO A 211 -40.58 10.87 -24.39
C PRO A 211 -40.53 11.76 -23.14
N SER A 212 -40.97 13.01 -23.21
CA SER A 212 -40.86 13.98 -22.10
C SER A 212 -41.75 13.63 -20.91
N LYS A 213 -42.74 12.75 -21.11
CA LYS A 213 -43.66 12.25 -20.08
C LYS A 213 -43.10 11.06 -19.30
N ILE A 214 -41.90 10.58 -19.62
CA ILE A 214 -41.32 9.42 -18.97
C ILE A 214 -40.45 9.84 -17.80
N GLU A 215 -40.83 9.37 -16.61
CA GLU A 215 -40.03 9.56 -15.41
C GLU A 215 -38.80 8.63 -15.46
N ASN A 216 -37.61 9.21 -15.36
CA ASN A 216 -36.33 8.49 -15.32
C ASN A 216 -36.17 7.42 -16.44
N PRO A 217 -35.96 7.85 -17.71
CA PRO A 217 -35.76 6.98 -18.86
C PRO A 217 -34.74 5.84 -18.65
N THR A 218 -33.61 6.14 -18.03
CA THR A 218 -32.56 5.16 -17.74
C THR A 218 -33.06 4.07 -16.79
N LYS A 219 -33.73 4.46 -15.70
CA LYS A 219 -34.33 3.50 -14.76
C LYS A 219 -35.36 2.62 -15.46
N LEU A 220 -36.23 3.20 -16.30
CA LEU A 220 -37.25 2.43 -17.03
C LEU A 220 -36.64 1.38 -17.95
N LEU A 221 -35.57 1.73 -18.68
CA LEU A 221 -34.82 0.78 -19.50
C LEU A 221 -34.25 -0.36 -18.65
N THR A 222 -33.60 -0.06 -17.53
CA THR A 222 -33.00 -1.09 -16.65
C THR A 222 -34.03 -1.97 -15.93
N GLU A 223 -35.18 -1.41 -15.54
CA GLU A 223 -36.27 -2.16 -14.91
C GLU A 223 -36.97 -3.08 -15.92
N LEU A 224 -37.21 -2.61 -17.15
CA LEU A 224 -37.74 -3.45 -18.22
C LEU A 224 -36.76 -4.56 -18.61
N HIS A 225 -35.45 -4.30 -18.59
CA HIS A 225 -34.43 -5.33 -18.78
C HIS A 225 -34.54 -6.38 -17.66
N THR A 226 -34.62 -5.93 -16.40
CA THR A 226 -34.77 -6.85 -15.26
C THR A 226 -36.04 -7.71 -15.38
N ILE A 227 -37.17 -7.11 -15.76
CA ILE A 227 -38.42 -7.85 -16.00
C ILE A 227 -38.25 -8.83 -17.16
N ALA A 228 -37.60 -8.43 -18.26
CA ALA A 228 -37.34 -9.32 -19.39
C ALA A 228 -36.49 -10.53 -18.96
N SER A 229 -35.45 -10.30 -18.17
CA SER A 229 -34.60 -11.34 -17.59
C SER A 229 -35.37 -12.27 -16.68
N ASP A 230 -36.21 -11.74 -15.78
CA ASP A 230 -37.02 -12.50 -14.80
C ASP A 230 -38.09 -13.39 -15.47
N MET A 231 -38.42 -13.21 -16.76
CA MET A 231 -39.40 -14.05 -17.46
C MET A 231 -39.00 -15.53 -17.49
N GLN A 232 -37.70 -15.80 -17.54
CA GLN A 232 -37.18 -17.17 -17.43
C GLN A 232 -37.43 -17.77 -16.04
N ASP A 233 -37.39 -16.95 -14.98
CA ASP A 233 -37.52 -17.39 -13.59
C ASP A 233 -38.95 -17.77 -13.22
N VAL A 234 -39.94 -17.22 -13.92
CA VAL A 234 -41.37 -17.42 -13.66
C VAL A 234 -42.06 -18.33 -14.69
N GLU A 235 -41.31 -18.84 -15.68
CA GLU A 235 -41.78 -19.69 -16.78
C GLU A 235 -42.99 -19.12 -17.55
N LEU A 236 -43.05 -17.79 -17.62
CA LEU A 236 -44.11 -17.12 -18.34
C LEU A 236 -43.72 -17.03 -19.81
N ASN A 237 -44.55 -17.59 -20.70
CA ASN A 237 -44.34 -17.54 -22.15
C ASN A 237 -44.64 -16.14 -22.73
N VAL A 238 -43.84 -15.15 -22.31
CA VAL A 238 -43.87 -13.75 -22.73
C VAL A 238 -42.42 -13.30 -22.88
N SER A 239 -42.01 -12.95 -24.10
CA SER A 239 -40.69 -12.33 -24.33
C SER A 239 -40.84 -10.81 -24.34
N LEU A 240 -39.84 -10.14 -23.76
CA LEU A 240 -39.64 -8.69 -23.86
C LEU A 240 -38.29 -8.35 -24.52
N TYR A 241 -37.47 -9.32 -24.91
CA TYR A 241 -36.13 -9.06 -25.43
C TYR A 241 -36.13 -8.34 -26.79
N ASP A 242 -37.22 -8.47 -27.57
CA ASP A 242 -37.43 -7.82 -28.88
C ASP A 242 -37.50 -6.28 -28.81
N ILE A 243 -37.58 -5.70 -27.61
CA ILE A 243 -37.66 -4.24 -27.44
C ILE A 243 -36.29 -3.57 -27.29
N PHE A 244 -35.24 -4.37 -27.05
CA PHE A 244 -33.86 -3.90 -26.85
C PHE A 244 -33.02 -4.15 -28.10
N THR A 245 -31.99 -3.32 -28.31
CA THR A 245 -30.89 -3.68 -29.22
C THR A 245 -29.85 -4.56 -28.49
N PRO A 246 -28.99 -5.30 -29.20
CA PRO A 246 -27.90 -6.06 -28.58
C PRO A 246 -26.98 -5.18 -27.70
N GLU A 247 -26.74 -3.94 -28.12
CA GLU A 247 -25.92 -2.97 -27.39
C GLU A 247 -26.58 -2.52 -26.09
N GLU A 248 -27.91 -2.31 -26.10
CA GLU A 248 -28.68 -1.95 -24.91
C GLU A 248 -28.70 -3.10 -23.89
N LEU A 249 -28.90 -4.34 -24.34
CA LEU A 249 -28.82 -5.53 -23.46
C LEU A 249 -27.44 -5.63 -22.82
N LYS A 250 -26.39 -5.57 -23.64
CA LYS A 250 -25.00 -5.67 -23.16
C LYS A 250 -24.66 -4.54 -22.18
N ALA A 251 -25.09 -3.30 -22.44
CA ALA A 251 -24.81 -2.17 -21.57
C ALA A 251 -25.45 -2.30 -20.17
N VAL A 252 -26.70 -2.77 -20.10
CA VAL A 252 -27.38 -3.00 -18.80
C VAL A 252 -26.74 -4.16 -18.05
N TYR A 253 -26.45 -5.25 -18.77
CA TYR A 253 -25.78 -6.41 -18.21
C TYR A 253 -24.40 -6.06 -17.63
N ASN A 254 -23.55 -5.35 -18.38
CA ASN A 254 -22.24 -4.88 -17.92
C ASN A 254 -22.35 -3.97 -16.68
N LYS A 255 -23.30 -3.02 -16.69
CA LYS A 255 -23.57 -2.14 -15.55
C LYS A 255 -23.92 -2.94 -14.29
N ASN A 256 -24.86 -3.88 -14.40
CA ASN A 256 -25.33 -4.64 -13.25
C ASN A 256 -24.25 -5.56 -12.69
N ASN A 257 -23.51 -6.24 -13.56
CA ASN A 257 -22.44 -7.12 -13.10
C ASN A 257 -21.29 -6.34 -12.45
N ARG A 258 -20.91 -5.18 -13.01
CA ARG A 258 -19.90 -4.32 -12.39
C ARG A 258 -20.32 -3.85 -11.01
N SER A 259 -21.59 -3.45 -10.86
CA SER A 259 -22.14 -3.09 -9.55
C SER A 259 -22.06 -4.26 -8.56
N MET A 260 -22.42 -5.48 -9.00
CA MET A 260 -22.34 -6.68 -8.16
C MET A 260 -20.90 -7.00 -7.75
N THR A 261 -19.94 -6.89 -8.66
CA THR A 261 -18.53 -7.17 -8.37
C THR A 261 -17.92 -6.13 -7.44
N ILE A 262 -18.21 -4.83 -7.60
CA ILE A 262 -17.72 -3.80 -6.68
C ILE A 262 -18.20 -4.08 -5.25
N VAL A 263 -19.50 -4.36 -5.08
CA VAL A 263 -20.11 -4.45 -3.74
C VAL A 263 -19.91 -5.83 -3.09
N HIS A 264 -19.70 -6.90 -3.87
CA HIS A 264 -19.67 -8.27 -3.32
C HIS A 264 -18.50 -9.14 -3.78
N GLY A 265 -17.79 -8.72 -4.83
CA GLY A 265 -16.78 -9.52 -5.51
C GLY A 265 -15.34 -9.20 -5.11
N ASP A 266 -14.44 -9.82 -5.87
CA ASP A 266 -12.98 -9.72 -5.75
C ASP A 266 -12.47 -8.52 -6.56
N LEU A 267 -12.38 -7.36 -5.90
CA LEU A 267 -11.95 -6.11 -6.52
C LEU A 267 -11.22 -5.25 -5.48
N ILE A 268 -9.97 -4.83 -5.73
CA ILE A 268 -9.20 -4.10 -4.71
C ILE A 268 -9.81 -2.76 -4.33
N GLU A 269 -10.47 -2.08 -5.28
CA GLU A 269 -11.12 -0.79 -5.04
C GLU A 269 -12.26 -0.85 -4.03
N ASN A 270 -12.72 -2.06 -3.66
CA ASN A 270 -13.68 -2.25 -2.58
C ASN A 270 -13.05 -2.47 -1.20
N GLU A 271 -11.73 -2.33 -1.10
CA GLU A 271 -10.96 -2.33 0.15
C GLU A 271 -11.07 -3.67 0.92
N GLY A 272 -11.41 -4.77 0.24
CA GLY A 272 -11.62 -6.08 0.84
C GLY A 272 -12.88 -6.18 1.73
N ILE A 273 -13.72 -5.13 1.77
CA ILE A 273 -14.93 -5.07 2.60
C ILE A 273 -15.84 -6.30 2.39
N PRO A 274 -16.10 -6.75 1.14
CA PRO A 274 -17.00 -7.88 0.93
C PRO A 274 -16.42 -9.20 1.46
N ALA A 275 -15.13 -9.44 1.25
CA ALA A 275 -14.45 -10.64 1.74
C ALA A 275 -14.48 -10.70 3.27
N ARG A 276 -14.17 -9.58 3.95
CA ARG A 276 -14.24 -9.49 5.41
C ARG A 276 -15.63 -9.77 5.96
N SER A 277 -16.67 -9.38 5.23
CA SER A 277 -18.06 -9.68 5.61
C SER A 277 -18.42 -11.17 5.56
N ALA A 278 -17.60 -12.02 4.93
CA ALA A 278 -17.78 -13.48 4.92
C ALA A 278 -16.96 -14.24 5.99
N ILE A 279 -16.17 -13.55 6.81
CA ILE A 279 -15.30 -14.20 7.81
C ILE A 279 -16.11 -15.05 8.79
N SER A 280 -17.23 -14.53 9.30
CA SER A 280 -18.08 -15.28 10.23
C SER A 280 -18.72 -16.52 9.60
N LEU A 281 -19.05 -16.46 8.30
CA LEU A 281 -19.53 -17.61 7.54
C LEU A 281 -18.43 -18.68 7.39
N TRP A 282 -17.22 -18.25 7.03
CA TRP A 282 -16.07 -19.15 6.91
C TRP A 282 -15.73 -19.81 8.24
N GLN A 283 -15.62 -19.06 9.33
CA GLN A 283 -15.33 -19.59 10.67
C GLN A 283 -16.38 -20.61 11.10
N ARG A 284 -17.66 -20.39 10.75
CA ARG A 284 -18.72 -21.36 11.01
C ARG A 284 -18.51 -22.65 10.21
N ILE A 285 -18.21 -22.54 8.91
CA ILE A 285 -17.90 -23.69 8.04
C ILE A 285 -16.68 -24.45 8.58
N GLU A 286 -15.61 -23.76 8.93
CA GLU A 286 -14.38 -24.36 9.45
C GLU A 286 -14.65 -25.18 10.72
N ASN A 287 -15.37 -24.59 11.69
CA ASN A 287 -15.74 -25.25 12.93
C ASN A 287 -16.64 -26.47 12.71
N GLU A 288 -17.61 -26.39 11.81
CA GLU A 288 -18.52 -27.50 11.49
C GLU A 288 -17.79 -28.66 10.80
N VAL A 289 -16.86 -28.35 9.89
CA VAL A 289 -16.00 -29.34 9.23
C VAL A 289 -15.07 -30.02 10.25
N ASP A 290 -14.38 -29.24 11.08
CA ASP A 290 -13.48 -29.78 12.11
C ASP A 290 -14.26 -30.66 13.11
N ALA A 291 -15.46 -30.24 13.51
CA ALA A 291 -16.35 -31.05 14.33
C ALA A 291 -16.79 -32.36 13.63
N ALA A 292 -17.06 -32.32 12.33
CA ALA A 292 -17.41 -33.51 11.55
C ALA A 292 -16.24 -34.51 11.44
N ILE A 293 -15.01 -34.01 11.26
CA ILE A 293 -13.79 -34.83 11.22
C ILE A 293 -13.59 -35.56 12.55
N VAL A 294 -13.79 -34.85 13.68
CA VAL A 294 -13.63 -35.40 15.04
C VAL A 294 -14.75 -36.39 15.37
N ARG A 295 -16.00 -36.04 15.07
CA ARG A 295 -17.17 -36.90 15.31
C ARG A 295 -17.07 -38.23 14.56
N GLY A 296 -16.52 -38.20 13.34
CA GLY A 296 -16.55 -39.35 12.44
C GLY A 296 -17.97 -39.63 11.90
N GLY A 297 -18.12 -40.73 11.17
CA GLY A 297 -19.35 -41.06 10.44
C GLY A 297 -19.56 -40.17 9.21
N THR A 298 -20.75 -40.24 8.63
CA THR A 298 -21.11 -39.44 7.45
C THR A 298 -22.06 -38.29 7.79
N GLY A 299 -22.14 -37.26 6.96
CA GLY A 299 -23.07 -36.16 7.19
C GLY A 299 -23.00 -35.01 6.19
N ALA A 300 -23.81 -33.98 6.41
CA ALA A 300 -23.83 -32.77 5.62
C ALA A 300 -24.41 -31.59 6.41
N ASP A 301 -23.80 -30.40 6.25
CA ASP A 301 -24.35 -29.14 6.74
C ASP A 301 -24.80 -28.28 5.55
N LEU A 302 -26.12 -28.02 5.48
CA LEU A 302 -26.78 -27.38 4.34
C LEU A 302 -27.20 -25.95 4.68
N ARG A 303 -26.57 -24.94 4.07
CA ARG A 303 -26.87 -23.51 4.34
C ARG A 303 -27.55 -22.86 3.13
N PHE A 304 -28.54 -22.00 3.36
CA PHE A 304 -29.29 -21.31 2.29
C PHE A 304 -29.41 -19.80 2.53
N GLY A 305 -28.84 -19.00 1.63
CA GLY A 305 -28.78 -17.55 1.77
C GLY A 305 -28.92 -16.79 0.45
N HIS A 306 -28.38 -15.56 0.44
CA HIS A 306 -28.48 -14.62 -0.67
C HIS A 306 -27.28 -14.75 -1.63
N ASP A 307 -27.40 -14.26 -2.88
CA ASP A 307 -26.27 -14.25 -3.83
C ASP A 307 -25.03 -13.54 -3.27
N SER A 308 -25.24 -12.37 -2.70
CA SER A 308 -24.19 -11.50 -2.17
C SER A 308 -23.25 -12.24 -1.23
N ASN A 309 -23.79 -13.08 -0.34
CA ASN A 309 -23.01 -13.81 0.66
C ASN A 309 -22.23 -15.00 0.08
N LEU A 310 -22.80 -15.69 -0.92
CA LEU A 310 -22.06 -16.70 -1.66
C LEU A 310 -20.88 -16.06 -2.41
N TYR A 311 -21.10 -14.89 -3.04
CA TYR A 311 -20.03 -14.18 -3.73
C TYR A 311 -18.91 -13.76 -2.75
N ARG A 312 -19.29 -13.15 -1.63
CA ARG A 312 -18.36 -12.75 -0.57
C ARG A 312 -17.52 -13.92 -0.05
N LEU A 313 -18.15 -15.08 0.20
CA LEU A 313 -17.45 -16.30 0.64
C LEU A 313 -16.45 -16.79 -0.42
N MET A 314 -16.85 -16.83 -1.68
CA MET A 314 -15.95 -17.22 -2.77
C MET A 314 -14.78 -16.25 -2.93
N THR A 315 -15.03 -14.94 -2.79
CA THR A 315 -13.99 -13.91 -2.78
C THR A 315 -13.01 -14.16 -1.64
N LEU A 316 -13.52 -14.35 -0.41
CA LEU A 316 -12.69 -14.64 0.76
C LEU A 316 -11.84 -15.91 0.56
N MET A 317 -12.43 -16.96 -0.02
CA MET A 317 -11.73 -18.21 -0.27
C MET A 317 -10.79 -18.16 -1.49
N GLY A 318 -10.89 -17.16 -2.36
CA GLY A 318 -10.15 -17.09 -3.62
C GLY A 318 -10.63 -18.11 -4.68
N ILE A 319 -11.91 -18.48 -4.65
CA ILE A 319 -12.50 -19.49 -5.54
C ILE A 319 -12.69 -18.93 -6.95
N LYS A 320 -12.23 -19.68 -7.96
CA LYS A 320 -12.44 -19.43 -9.40
C LYS A 320 -13.00 -20.67 -10.10
N LEU A 321 -13.72 -20.49 -11.21
CA LEU A 321 -14.20 -21.61 -12.04
C LEU A 321 -13.07 -22.15 -12.92
N ARG A 322 -12.85 -23.46 -12.90
CA ARG A 322 -11.82 -24.12 -13.72
C ARG A 322 -12.14 -23.97 -15.22
N GLY A 323 -11.13 -23.64 -16.03
CA GLY A 323 -11.26 -23.58 -17.50
C GLY A 323 -11.84 -22.28 -18.07
N VAL A 324 -12.01 -21.24 -17.25
CA VAL A 324 -12.14 -19.86 -17.76
C VAL A 324 -10.72 -19.35 -18.07
N GLU A 325 -10.02 -20.04 -18.97
CA GLU A 325 -8.66 -19.69 -19.39
C GLU A 325 -8.70 -18.47 -20.32
N GLY A 326 -7.88 -17.46 -20.03
CA GLY A 326 -7.31 -16.58 -21.06
C GLY A 326 -8.13 -15.38 -21.55
N VAL A 327 -9.09 -14.86 -20.79
CA VAL A 327 -9.86 -13.67 -21.24
C VAL A 327 -9.81 -12.55 -20.20
N ARG A 328 -8.72 -11.78 -20.21
CA ARG A 328 -8.63 -10.42 -19.62
C ARG A 328 -9.45 -9.39 -20.42
N THR A 329 -10.72 -9.68 -20.71
CA THR A 329 -11.65 -8.65 -21.22
C THR A 329 -12.77 -8.49 -20.21
N GLU A 330 -12.72 -7.39 -19.46
CA GLU A 330 -13.69 -6.93 -18.47
C GLU A 330 -14.12 -8.02 -17.46
N GLN A 331 -13.53 -8.01 -16.25
CA GLN A 331 -13.80 -8.93 -15.12
C GLN A 331 -15.29 -9.13 -14.76
N TYR A 332 -16.18 -8.31 -15.32
CA TYR A 332 -17.59 -8.24 -15.01
C TYR A 332 -18.48 -9.11 -15.94
N ASP A 333 -17.96 -9.80 -16.95
CA ASP A 333 -18.77 -10.51 -17.95
C ASP A 333 -19.13 -11.99 -17.63
N TYR A 334 -19.31 -12.35 -16.36
CA TYR A 334 -19.50 -13.78 -15.97
C TYR A 334 -20.51 -14.07 -14.84
N MET A 335 -21.34 -13.11 -14.44
CA MET A 335 -22.30 -13.34 -13.33
C MET A 335 -23.30 -14.47 -13.61
N ASP A 336 -23.63 -14.72 -14.88
CA ASP A 336 -24.48 -15.85 -15.31
C ASP A 336 -23.83 -17.21 -15.02
N LYS A 337 -22.50 -17.29 -14.98
CA LYS A 337 -21.75 -18.52 -14.66
C LYS A 337 -21.45 -18.66 -13.18
N ILE A 338 -21.16 -17.53 -12.52
CA ILE A 338 -20.69 -17.49 -11.15
C ILE A 338 -21.89 -17.52 -10.18
N LEU A 339 -22.89 -16.68 -10.40
CA LEU A 339 -24.06 -16.51 -9.55
C LEU A 339 -25.37 -16.56 -10.34
N PRO A 340 -25.68 -17.62 -11.12
CA PRO A 340 -27.04 -17.83 -11.59
C PRO A 340 -28.01 -17.99 -10.40
N MET A 341 -29.31 -17.92 -10.65
CA MET A 341 -30.32 -18.31 -9.66
C MET A 341 -30.03 -19.73 -9.18
N ALA A 342 -30.26 -20.04 -7.90
CA ALA A 342 -29.88 -21.33 -7.28
C ALA A 342 -28.38 -21.69 -7.32
N ALA A 343 -27.49 -20.72 -7.58
CA ALA A 343 -26.05 -20.94 -7.48
C ALA A 343 -25.66 -21.56 -6.13
N ASN A 344 -24.66 -22.44 -6.13
CA ASN A 344 -24.28 -23.18 -4.92
C ASN A 344 -22.78 -23.46 -4.89
N LEU A 345 -22.22 -23.45 -3.69
CA LEU A 345 -20.89 -23.98 -3.40
C LEU A 345 -21.06 -25.27 -2.58
N GLN A 346 -20.50 -26.37 -3.08
CA GLN A 346 -20.41 -27.64 -2.37
C GLN A 346 -18.94 -27.94 -2.10
N MET A 347 -18.60 -28.15 -0.83
CA MET A 347 -17.29 -28.60 -0.40
C MET A 347 -17.43 -30.07 0.00
N ILE A 348 -16.92 -30.96 -0.85
CA ILE A 348 -17.02 -32.40 -0.63
C ILE A 348 -15.74 -32.87 0.05
N PHE A 349 -15.87 -33.44 1.25
CA PHE A 349 -14.76 -33.89 2.06
C PHE A 349 -14.60 -35.40 1.96
N TYR A 350 -13.36 -35.81 1.68
CA TYR A 350 -12.95 -37.20 1.54
C TYR A 350 -11.93 -37.55 2.62
N LYS A 351 -11.96 -38.77 3.12
CA LYS A 351 -11.06 -39.26 4.15
C LYS A 351 -10.47 -40.61 3.76
N ASN A 352 -9.18 -40.79 4.01
CA ASN A 352 -8.51 -42.09 3.82
C ASN A 352 -8.40 -42.87 5.15
N ALA A 353 -7.85 -44.09 5.09
CA ALA A 353 -7.66 -44.95 6.26
C ALA A 353 -6.69 -44.36 7.31
N GLN A 354 -5.77 -43.48 6.89
CA GLN A 354 -4.80 -42.81 7.75
C GLN A 354 -5.41 -41.59 8.47
N GLY A 355 -6.59 -41.14 8.04
CA GLY A 355 -7.29 -39.99 8.59
C GLY A 355 -6.97 -38.67 7.89
N ASP A 356 -6.21 -38.69 6.79
CA ASP A 356 -5.98 -37.51 5.96
C ASP A 356 -7.29 -37.08 5.30
N VAL A 357 -7.49 -35.77 5.19
CA VAL A 357 -8.72 -35.18 4.67
C VAL A 357 -8.42 -34.35 3.44
N LEU A 358 -9.09 -34.68 2.34
CA LEU A 358 -9.12 -33.88 1.11
C LEU A 358 -10.47 -33.19 0.95
N VAL A 359 -10.47 -32.05 0.28
CA VAL A 359 -11.66 -31.31 -0.10
C VAL A 359 -11.68 -31.05 -1.59
N GLN A 360 -12.84 -31.30 -2.22
CA GLN A 360 -13.16 -30.90 -3.59
C GLN A 360 -14.14 -29.72 -3.54
N LEU A 361 -13.84 -28.66 -4.28
CA LEU A 361 -14.68 -27.47 -4.36
C LEU A 361 -15.52 -27.55 -5.64
N LEU A 362 -16.84 -27.51 -5.49
CA LEU A 362 -17.80 -27.51 -6.59
C LEU A 362 -18.62 -26.23 -6.56
N LEU A 363 -18.35 -25.31 -7.49
CA LEU A 363 -19.16 -24.12 -7.71
C LEU A 363 -20.15 -24.40 -8.84
N ASN A 364 -21.45 -24.30 -8.54
CA ASN A 364 -22.53 -24.64 -9.46
C ASN A 364 -22.35 -26.05 -10.03
N GLU A 365 -22.00 -26.99 -9.13
CA GLU A 365 -21.72 -28.40 -9.42
C GLU A 365 -20.54 -28.65 -10.37
N LYS A 366 -19.73 -27.63 -10.66
CA LYS A 366 -18.51 -27.70 -11.48
C LYS A 366 -17.27 -27.53 -10.62
N THR A 367 -16.23 -28.29 -10.92
CA THR A 367 -14.93 -28.19 -10.23
C THR A 367 -14.41 -26.76 -10.26
N ALA A 368 -14.10 -26.25 -9.09
CA ALA A 368 -13.53 -24.92 -8.86
C ALA A 368 -12.10 -25.04 -8.29
N SER A 369 -11.31 -23.99 -8.46
CA SER A 369 -9.91 -23.92 -8.03
C SER A 369 -9.64 -22.70 -7.15
N LEU A 370 -8.54 -22.76 -6.38
CA LEU A 370 -8.05 -21.68 -5.51
C LEU A 370 -7.05 -20.79 -6.26
N GLY A 371 -7.51 -20.13 -7.32
CA GLY A 371 -6.72 -19.19 -8.10
C GLY A 371 -6.80 -19.42 -9.62
N GLU A 372 -6.30 -18.43 -10.37
CA GLU A 372 -6.42 -18.38 -11.83
C GLU A 372 -5.56 -19.44 -12.55
N PHE A 373 -4.40 -19.78 -11.98
CA PHE A 373 -3.45 -20.76 -12.56
C PHE A 373 -3.38 -22.08 -11.77
N ASP A 374 -4.39 -22.32 -10.92
CA ASP A 374 -4.48 -23.54 -10.14
C ASP A 374 -5.37 -24.56 -10.84
N TYR A 375 -4.79 -25.73 -11.15
CA TYR A 375 -5.46 -26.81 -11.87
C TYR A 375 -5.80 -28.01 -10.97
N LYS A 376 -5.57 -27.90 -9.65
CA LYS A 376 -5.90 -28.96 -8.69
C LYS A 376 -7.42 -29.15 -8.61
N ALA A 377 -7.85 -30.40 -8.52
CA ALA A 377 -9.25 -30.75 -8.27
C ALA A 377 -9.53 -31.02 -6.77
N PHE A 378 -8.48 -31.31 -6.00
CA PHE A 378 -8.53 -31.63 -4.59
C PHE A 378 -7.44 -30.89 -3.83
N TYR A 379 -7.75 -30.45 -2.62
CA TYR A 379 -6.84 -29.78 -1.70
C TYR A 379 -6.82 -30.55 -0.39
N SER A 380 -5.72 -30.56 0.33
CA SER A 380 -5.79 -30.99 1.73
C SER A 380 -6.63 -29.99 2.53
N TRP A 381 -7.38 -30.46 3.53
CA TRP A 381 -8.14 -29.54 4.38
C TRP A 381 -7.23 -28.52 5.07
N LYS A 382 -6.02 -28.94 5.47
CA LYS A 382 -4.99 -28.05 6.01
C LYS A 382 -4.56 -26.95 5.04
N GLU A 383 -4.34 -27.29 3.77
CA GLU A 383 -3.97 -26.33 2.71
C GLU A 383 -5.09 -25.31 2.49
N LEU A 384 -6.35 -25.75 2.42
CA LEU A 384 -7.48 -24.82 2.26
C LEU A 384 -7.61 -23.89 3.47
N LYS A 385 -7.53 -24.41 4.71
CA LYS A 385 -7.56 -23.57 5.92
C LYS A 385 -6.47 -22.52 5.91
N GLN A 386 -5.23 -22.93 5.62
CA GLN A 386 -4.11 -21.99 5.55
C GLN A 386 -4.38 -20.91 4.50
N LYS A 387 -4.80 -21.30 3.29
CA LYS A 387 -5.09 -20.35 2.21
C LYS A 387 -6.17 -19.33 2.58
N VAL A 388 -7.26 -19.76 3.21
CA VAL A 388 -8.31 -18.83 3.64
C VAL A 388 -7.84 -17.94 4.77
N ASN A 389 -7.06 -18.46 5.72
CA ASN A 389 -6.45 -17.65 6.79
C ASN A 389 -5.48 -16.60 6.23
N ASP A 390 -4.66 -16.96 5.24
CA ASP A 390 -3.78 -16.01 4.55
C ASP A 390 -4.59 -14.91 3.83
N ASN A 391 -5.74 -15.25 3.25
CA ASN A 391 -6.63 -14.27 2.63
C ASN A 391 -7.33 -13.39 3.69
N ILE A 392 -7.78 -13.94 4.82
CA ILE A 392 -8.32 -13.16 5.95
C ILE A 392 -7.28 -12.15 6.42
N HIS A 393 -6.04 -12.63 6.62
CA HIS A 393 -4.91 -11.79 6.97
C HIS A 393 -4.73 -10.68 5.92
N PHE A 394 -4.64 -11.01 4.63
CA PHE A 394 -4.51 -10.01 3.58
C PHE A 394 -5.62 -8.95 3.62
N PHE A 395 -6.90 -9.34 3.73
CA PHE A 395 -8.01 -8.39 3.68
C PHE A 395 -8.14 -7.52 4.94
N GLU A 396 -7.82 -8.04 6.13
CA GLU A 396 -7.77 -7.22 7.35
C GLU A 396 -6.63 -6.19 7.30
N HIS A 397 -5.49 -6.56 6.73
CA HIS A 397 -4.36 -5.64 6.60
C HIS A 397 -4.50 -4.67 5.43
N LEU A 398 -5.22 -5.05 4.37
CA LEU A 398 -5.66 -4.10 3.35
C LEU A 398 -6.58 -3.03 3.95
N ARG A 399 -7.49 -3.39 4.87
CA ARG A 399 -8.31 -2.42 5.62
C ARG A 399 -7.43 -1.46 6.43
N GLN A 400 -6.42 -1.98 7.13
CA GLN A 400 -5.50 -1.14 7.89
C GLN A 400 -4.67 -0.22 6.98
N LEU A 401 -4.19 -0.73 5.85
CA LEU A 401 -3.45 0.03 4.84
C LEU A 401 -4.28 1.19 4.27
N ASN A 402 -5.59 0.97 4.06
CA ASN A 402 -6.53 2.00 3.62
C ASN A 402 -6.92 3.01 4.72
N ALA A 403 -6.65 2.70 5.99
CA ALA A 403 -6.91 3.58 7.11
C ALA A 403 -5.73 4.52 7.44
N LEU A 404 -4.59 4.38 6.75
CA LEU A 404 -3.41 5.20 6.99
C LEU A 404 -3.58 6.60 6.43
N ASN A 405 -3.24 7.61 7.24
CA ASN A 405 -3.14 8.99 6.78
C ASN A 405 -1.74 9.24 6.18
N THR A 406 -1.66 9.24 4.85
CA THR A 406 -0.42 9.52 4.11
C THR A 406 -0.09 11.02 4.02
N MET A 407 -0.96 11.89 4.53
CA MET A 407 -0.80 13.35 4.44
C MET A 407 -0.17 13.97 5.70
N VAL A 408 0.14 13.18 6.73
CA VAL A 408 0.78 13.71 7.95
C VAL A 408 2.15 14.31 7.63
N GLY A 409 2.31 15.61 7.93
CA GLY A 409 3.52 16.40 7.65
C GLY A 409 3.47 17.21 6.35
N THR A 410 2.30 17.34 5.72
CA THR A 410 2.09 18.07 4.44
C THR A 410 1.48 19.46 4.63
N ALA A 411 1.22 19.85 5.88
CA ALA A 411 0.76 21.19 6.27
C ALA A 411 1.70 21.76 7.35
N PRO A 412 1.61 23.06 7.66
CA PRO A 412 2.30 23.64 8.81
C PRO A 412 1.99 22.87 10.10
N ALA A 413 3.00 22.74 10.95
CA ALA A 413 2.93 22.04 12.22
C ALA A 413 1.81 22.58 13.11
N ASN A 414 1.04 21.67 13.71
CA ASN A 414 0.00 22.01 14.69
C ASN A 414 0.24 21.32 16.05
N THR A 415 1.47 20.90 16.29
CA THR A 415 1.92 20.30 17.54
C THR A 415 2.13 21.35 18.63
N LYS A 416 2.37 20.91 19.86
CA LYS A 416 2.46 21.82 21.00
C LYS A 416 3.65 22.78 20.93
N THR A 417 4.77 22.36 20.34
CA THR A 417 5.98 23.20 20.22
C THR A 417 6.09 23.95 18.90
N ALA A 418 5.10 23.84 18.01
CA ALA A 418 5.07 24.55 16.72
C ALA A 418 5.28 26.07 16.91
N GLY A 419 6.17 26.65 16.12
CA GLY A 419 6.51 28.08 16.13
C GLY A 419 7.41 28.56 17.27
N LEU A 420 7.85 27.68 18.20
CA LEU A 420 8.70 28.08 19.32
C LEU A 420 10.18 28.23 18.92
N PHE A 421 10.68 27.34 18.05
CA PHE A 421 12.10 27.27 17.69
C PHE A 421 12.35 27.35 16.18
N GLY A 422 11.44 26.78 15.37
CA GLY A 422 11.55 26.78 13.92
C GLY A 422 11.23 28.13 13.30
N LYS A 423 11.77 28.37 12.11
CA LYS A 423 11.46 29.57 11.29
C LYS A 423 11.15 29.18 9.85
N GLY A 424 9.89 29.32 9.46
CA GLY A 424 9.47 29.17 8.06
C GLY A 424 9.29 27.70 7.65
N SER A 425 10.15 27.18 6.79
CA SER A 425 10.02 25.81 6.24
C SER A 425 10.28 24.71 7.26
N GLU A 426 11.03 24.99 8.34
CA GLU A 426 11.27 24.10 9.48
C GLU A 426 9.95 23.76 10.22
N GLU A 427 8.89 24.55 10.03
CA GLU A 427 7.56 24.31 10.60
C GLU A 427 6.68 23.39 9.74
N HIS A 428 7.25 22.74 8.72
CA HIS A 428 6.54 21.72 7.94
C HIS A 428 7.21 20.37 8.17
N GLY A 429 6.43 19.30 8.12
CA GLY A 429 6.98 17.94 8.04
C GLY A 429 7.82 17.70 6.78
N GLN A 430 7.62 18.51 5.73
CA GLN A 430 8.23 18.34 4.40
C GLN A 430 8.00 16.94 3.79
N THR A 431 6.89 16.33 4.20
CA THR A 431 6.43 15.04 3.67
C THR A 431 5.43 15.27 2.52
N LEU A 432 4.97 14.17 1.93
CA LEU A 432 3.99 14.17 0.84
C LEU A 432 3.22 12.84 0.81
N PRO A 433 1.99 12.81 0.29
CA PRO A 433 1.29 11.56 0.03
C PRO A 433 1.85 10.92 -1.25
N ALA A 434 2.24 9.66 -1.22
CA ALA A 434 2.72 8.99 -2.42
C ALA A 434 2.32 7.52 -2.54
N VAL A 435 2.16 7.10 -3.80
CA VAL A 435 2.15 5.69 -4.18
C VAL A 435 3.58 5.23 -4.44
N LEU A 436 4.01 4.19 -3.74
CA LEU A 436 5.33 3.61 -3.87
C LEU A 436 5.36 2.18 -3.34
N VAL A 437 6.46 1.48 -3.57
CA VAL A 437 6.83 0.29 -2.78
C VAL A 437 7.89 0.68 -1.74
N PRO A 438 8.03 -0.05 -0.61
CA PRO A 438 9.02 0.28 0.41
C PRO A 438 10.46 0.36 -0.14
N ASN A 439 11.06 1.54 -0.06
CA ASN A 439 12.38 1.92 -0.62
C ASN A 439 12.52 1.69 -2.13
N GLY A 440 11.42 1.80 -2.89
CA GLY A 440 11.47 1.75 -4.35
C GLY A 440 12.24 2.92 -4.94
N GLN A 441 12.68 2.80 -6.20
CA GLN A 441 13.39 3.88 -6.88
C GLN A 441 12.50 5.11 -7.01
N ASN A 442 11.27 4.88 -7.46
CA ASN A 442 10.27 5.89 -7.74
C ASN A 442 9.18 5.93 -6.67
N PHE A 443 8.62 7.12 -6.50
CA PHE A 443 7.28 7.27 -5.94
C PHE A 443 6.45 8.26 -6.78
N TRP A 444 5.13 8.14 -6.68
CA TRP A 444 4.18 8.92 -7.46
C TRP A 444 3.31 9.75 -6.52
N THR A 445 3.43 11.08 -6.62
CA THR A 445 2.76 12.03 -5.73
C THR A 445 1.89 13.01 -6.53
N PRO A 446 0.73 13.45 -6.02
CA PRO A 446 0.10 14.65 -6.54
C PRO A 446 1.06 15.84 -6.50
N GLN A 447 0.96 16.72 -7.51
CA GLN A 447 1.71 17.97 -7.60
C GLN A 447 0.77 19.16 -7.40
N THR A 448 1.11 20.00 -6.44
CA THR A 448 0.53 21.35 -6.25
C THR A 448 1.58 22.45 -6.45
N GLN A 449 2.88 22.10 -6.34
CA GLN A 449 4.02 22.99 -6.53
C GLN A 449 4.89 22.54 -7.71
N ASP A 450 5.10 23.43 -8.68
CA ASP A 450 5.88 23.19 -9.90
C ASP A 450 7.31 23.73 -9.79
N THR A 451 8.12 23.14 -8.92
CA THR A 451 9.51 23.55 -8.72
C THR A 451 10.37 22.43 -8.13
N GLU A 452 11.68 22.55 -8.29
CA GLU A 452 12.70 21.74 -7.62
C GLU A 452 13.45 22.55 -6.55
N LYS A 453 13.00 23.77 -6.26
CA LYS A 453 13.63 24.62 -5.24
C LYS A 453 13.67 23.95 -3.88
N LYS A 454 14.79 24.24 -3.20
CA LYS A 454 15.05 23.80 -1.83
C LYS A 454 13.85 24.05 -0.91
N CYS A 455 13.49 23.05 -0.10
CA CYS A 455 12.46 23.13 0.94
C CYS A 455 11.03 23.41 0.42
N ILE A 456 10.76 23.09 -0.84
CA ILE A 456 9.42 23.16 -1.41
C ILE A 456 9.04 21.76 -1.89
N ALA A 457 8.32 21.02 -1.04
CA ALA A 457 7.78 19.72 -1.42
C ALA A 457 6.83 19.85 -2.63
N PRO A 458 6.74 18.82 -3.50
CA PRO A 458 5.81 18.81 -4.63
C PRO A 458 4.33 19.00 -4.26
N TYR A 459 3.96 18.72 -3.01
CA TYR A 459 2.59 18.77 -2.51
C TYR A 459 2.52 19.47 -1.15
N TYR A 460 1.54 20.36 -0.99
CA TYR A 460 1.09 20.86 0.31
C TYR A 460 -0.43 20.71 0.44
N TYR A 461 -0.89 20.21 1.59
CA TYR A 461 -2.32 19.99 1.86
C TYR A 461 -3.12 21.30 1.80
N THR A 462 -2.52 22.44 2.12
CA THR A 462 -3.22 23.73 2.08
C THR A 462 -3.42 24.28 0.67
N ASP A 463 -2.78 23.69 -0.35
CA ASP A 463 -2.93 24.13 -1.72
C ASP A 463 -4.27 23.68 -2.30
N SER A 464 -4.86 24.53 -3.14
CA SER A 464 -6.19 24.28 -3.74
C SER A 464 -6.14 23.95 -5.23
N LEU A 465 -4.93 23.93 -5.83
CA LEU A 465 -4.73 23.72 -7.25
C LEU A 465 -3.86 22.48 -7.50
N PHE A 466 -4.43 21.52 -8.21
CA PHE A 466 -3.77 20.31 -8.67
C PHE A 466 -3.17 20.53 -10.06
N GLN A 467 -1.92 20.11 -10.27
CA GLN A 467 -1.17 20.33 -11.50
C GLN A 467 -0.81 19.04 -12.25
N GLY A 468 -0.98 17.88 -11.63
CA GLY A 468 -0.65 16.57 -12.20
C GLY A 468 -0.18 15.58 -11.14
N ILE A 469 0.25 14.40 -11.58
CA ILE A 469 0.95 13.41 -10.76
C ILE A 469 2.42 13.41 -11.18
N ARG A 470 3.31 13.59 -10.20
CA ARG A 470 4.76 13.64 -10.38
C ARG A 470 5.37 12.28 -10.04
N ASN A 471 6.16 11.73 -10.97
CA ASN A 471 7.19 10.75 -10.64
C ASN A 471 8.32 11.50 -9.95
N SER A 472 8.51 11.28 -8.66
CA SER A 472 9.34 12.14 -7.80
C SER A 472 10.41 11.33 -7.09
N HIS A 473 11.54 12.01 -6.85
CA HIS A 473 12.66 11.57 -6.06
C HIS A 473 12.99 12.58 -4.96
N TRP A 474 12.00 13.38 -4.54
CA TRP A 474 12.12 14.26 -3.38
C TRP A 474 12.60 13.46 -2.15
N ILE A 475 13.53 14.03 -1.39
CA ILE A 475 13.97 13.46 -0.12
C ILE A 475 12.87 13.73 0.91
N VAL A 476 11.91 12.81 1.00
CA VAL A 476 10.71 12.97 1.84
C VAL A 476 11.09 13.26 3.27
N GLY A 477 10.51 14.33 3.83
CA GLY A 477 10.83 14.80 5.16
C GLY A 477 11.98 15.81 5.21
N GLY A 478 12.85 15.86 4.21
CA GLY A 478 14.02 16.73 4.20
C GLY A 478 13.78 18.08 3.53
N CYS A 479 14.68 19.04 3.79
CA CYS A 479 14.68 20.38 3.20
C CYS A 479 15.57 20.44 1.95
N THR A 480 15.39 19.52 0.99
CA THR A 480 16.27 19.36 -0.18
C THR A 480 15.55 19.73 -1.50
N GLN A 481 15.99 19.16 -2.64
CA GLN A 481 15.37 19.33 -3.95
C GLN A 481 14.89 17.96 -4.48
N ASP A 482 13.94 17.99 -5.40
CA ASP A 482 13.62 16.83 -6.23
C ASP A 482 14.60 16.77 -7.43
N TYR A 483 14.62 15.65 -8.15
CA TYR A 483 15.52 15.45 -9.29
C TYR A 483 15.04 14.34 -10.21
N GLY A 484 15.50 14.33 -11.48
CA GLY A 484 15.21 13.25 -12.43
C GLY A 484 13.72 12.97 -12.62
N SER A 485 12.89 13.97 -12.34
CA SER A 485 11.46 13.83 -12.11
C SER A 485 10.65 14.37 -13.29
N PHE A 486 9.42 13.88 -13.46
CA PHE A 486 8.50 14.33 -14.50
C PHE A 486 7.05 14.28 -14.02
N THR A 487 6.18 15.06 -14.65
CA THR A 487 4.78 15.21 -14.24
C THR A 487 3.81 14.94 -15.37
N LEU A 488 2.82 14.09 -15.10
CA LEU A 488 1.72 13.75 -15.99
C LEU A 488 0.43 14.42 -15.52
N ALA A 489 -0.24 15.13 -16.42
CA ALA A 489 -1.54 15.74 -16.17
C ALA A 489 -2.59 15.26 -17.18
N ALA A 490 -3.80 15.01 -16.69
CA ALA A 490 -4.95 14.69 -17.51
C ALA A 490 -5.95 15.85 -17.50
N LEU A 491 -6.36 16.32 -18.68
CA LEU A 491 -7.17 17.51 -18.86
C LEU A 491 -8.27 17.24 -19.88
N SER A 492 -9.43 17.87 -19.73
CA SER A 492 -10.44 17.86 -20.79
C SER A 492 -10.57 19.22 -21.48
N GLY A 493 -11.22 19.20 -22.65
CA GLY A 493 -11.54 20.42 -23.39
C GLY A 493 -10.34 21.00 -24.14
N LYS A 494 -9.74 22.06 -23.63
CA LYS A 494 -8.61 22.75 -24.31
C LYS A 494 -7.28 22.23 -23.80
N LEU A 495 -6.38 21.90 -24.71
CA LEU A 495 -4.96 21.62 -24.42
C LEU A 495 -4.32 22.82 -23.72
N ARG A 496 -3.77 22.57 -22.53
CA ARG A 496 -3.01 23.52 -21.70
C ARG A 496 -1.67 22.89 -21.39
N LYS A 497 -0.58 23.56 -21.75
CA LYS A 497 0.75 22.93 -21.86
C LYS A 497 1.63 23.15 -20.63
N THR A 498 1.45 24.28 -19.95
CA THR A 498 2.25 24.61 -18.76
C THR A 498 1.54 24.21 -17.48
N PRO A 499 2.28 23.90 -16.40
CA PRO A 499 1.70 23.57 -15.10
C PRO A 499 0.78 24.67 -14.56
N THR A 500 1.15 25.95 -14.75
CA THR A 500 0.31 27.10 -14.35
C THR A 500 -0.99 27.16 -15.14
N GLU A 501 -0.97 26.96 -16.46
CA GLU A 501 -2.19 27.00 -17.28
C GLU A 501 -3.14 25.84 -16.94
N ARG A 502 -2.59 24.64 -16.72
CA ARG A 502 -3.38 23.42 -16.50
C ARG A 502 -3.87 23.25 -15.06
N ALA A 503 -3.30 23.98 -14.10
CA ALA A 503 -3.69 23.97 -12.70
C ALA A 503 -5.22 24.01 -12.54
N THR A 504 -5.76 23.06 -11.80
CA THR A 504 -7.20 22.85 -11.70
C THR A 504 -7.63 22.74 -10.24
N PRO A 505 -8.74 23.37 -9.82
CA PRO A 505 -9.24 23.23 -8.47
C PRO A 505 -9.54 21.76 -8.12
N PHE A 506 -9.11 21.34 -6.93
CA PHE A 506 -9.41 20.02 -6.38
C PHE A 506 -9.82 20.13 -4.90
N SER A 507 -10.23 19.03 -4.30
CA SER A 507 -10.63 18.96 -2.88
C SER A 507 -10.27 17.60 -2.31
N HIS A 508 -9.77 17.59 -1.06
CA HIS A 508 -9.48 16.35 -0.34
C HIS A 508 -10.71 15.44 -0.14
N SER A 509 -11.92 16.00 -0.18
CA SER A 509 -13.17 15.20 -0.17
C SER A 509 -13.39 14.36 -1.43
N GLN A 510 -12.61 14.62 -2.48
CA GLN A 510 -12.61 13.93 -3.77
C GLN A 510 -11.24 13.29 -4.05
N GLU A 511 -10.37 13.23 -3.04
CA GLU A 511 -9.03 12.67 -3.09
C GLU A 511 -8.99 11.41 -2.22
N VAL A 512 -8.34 10.38 -2.74
CA VAL A 512 -8.05 9.14 -2.02
C VAL A 512 -6.55 8.93 -2.12
N SER A 513 -5.90 8.71 -0.98
CA SER A 513 -4.46 8.54 -0.91
C SER A 513 -4.09 7.41 0.03
N HIS A 514 -3.55 6.35 -0.54
CA HIS A 514 -3.04 5.18 0.15
C HIS A 514 -1.65 4.83 -0.38
N PRO A 515 -0.81 4.11 0.38
CA PRO A 515 0.55 3.77 -0.06
C PRO A 515 0.64 3.02 -1.39
N HIS A 516 -0.43 2.31 -1.77
CA HIS A 516 -0.52 1.49 -2.98
C HIS A 516 -1.43 2.07 -4.07
N TYR A 517 -2.15 3.16 -3.80
CA TYR A 517 -3.15 3.71 -4.71
C TYR A 517 -3.45 5.17 -4.40
N TYR A 518 -3.48 6.00 -5.44
CA TYR A 518 -3.96 7.38 -5.35
C TYR A 518 -5.04 7.63 -6.40
N ALA A 519 -6.05 8.41 -6.02
CA ALA A 519 -7.07 8.87 -6.95
C ALA A 519 -7.56 10.28 -6.62
N VAL A 520 -7.90 11.03 -7.66
CA VAL A 520 -8.56 12.33 -7.53
C VAL A 520 -9.64 12.47 -8.60
N ARG A 521 -10.84 12.90 -8.18
CA ARG A 521 -11.88 13.36 -9.09
C ARG A 521 -11.71 14.87 -9.30
N LEU A 522 -11.66 15.29 -10.55
CA LEU A 522 -11.43 16.68 -10.96
C LEU A 522 -12.70 17.22 -11.64
N PRO A 523 -13.65 17.84 -10.90
CA PRO A 523 -14.95 18.22 -11.46
C PRO A 523 -14.87 19.23 -12.60
N LYS A 524 -13.90 20.15 -12.56
CA LYS A 524 -13.66 21.12 -13.64
C LYS A 524 -13.21 20.41 -14.93
N GLU A 525 -12.40 19.38 -14.79
CA GLU A 525 -11.93 18.55 -15.90
C GLU A 525 -12.93 17.45 -16.28
N ARG A 526 -13.96 17.20 -15.45
CA ARG A 526 -14.95 16.13 -15.63
C ARG A 526 -14.30 14.77 -15.87
N LEU A 527 -13.31 14.42 -15.06
CA LEU A 527 -12.62 13.14 -15.10
C LEU A 527 -12.15 12.69 -13.71
N LYS A 528 -11.96 11.39 -13.56
CA LYS A 528 -11.23 10.76 -12.45
C LYS A 528 -9.84 10.35 -12.95
N LEU A 529 -8.80 10.70 -12.18
CA LEU A 529 -7.42 10.29 -12.42
C LEU A 529 -6.99 9.36 -11.28
N GLU A 530 -6.40 8.22 -11.63
CA GLU A 530 -5.97 7.19 -10.69
C GLU A 530 -4.57 6.70 -11.05
N VAL A 531 -3.76 6.35 -10.05
CA VAL A 531 -2.41 5.80 -10.24
C VAL A 531 -2.12 4.71 -9.21
N THR A 532 -1.47 3.65 -9.67
CA THR A 532 -0.76 2.65 -8.86
C THR A 532 0.67 2.51 -9.37
N GLY A 533 1.60 1.99 -8.57
CA GLY A 533 3.00 1.87 -8.97
C GLY A 533 3.81 0.83 -8.23
N SER A 534 4.90 0.41 -8.87
CA SER A 534 5.96 -0.47 -8.37
C SER A 534 7.26 0.33 -8.18
N SER A 535 8.42 -0.33 -8.06
CA SER A 535 9.70 0.37 -7.81
C SER A 535 10.09 1.31 -8.95
N HIS A 536 9.88 0.91 -10.20
CA HIS A 536 10.34 1.64 -11.39
C HIS A 536 9.19 2.07 -12.33
N ALA A 537 7.97 1.58 -12.10
CA ALA A 537 6.85 1.77 -13.01
C ALA A 537 5.55 2.22 -12.33
N ALA A 538 4.60 2.71 -13.13
CA ALA A 538 3.23 2.98 -12.73
C ALA A 538 2.24 2.69 -13.84
N ILE A 539 0.98 2.48 -13.45
CA ILE A 539 -0.16 2.41 -14.35
C ILE A 539 -1.13 3.51 -13.94
N PHE A 540 -1.55 4.30 -14.91
CA PHE A 540 -2.56 5.34 -14.76
C PHE A 540 -3.87 4.91 -15.40
N ARG A 541 -4.97 5.25 -14.73
CA ARG A 541 -6.33 5.08 -15.23
C ARG A 541 -7.03 6.44 -15.22
N ILE A 542 -7.36 6.94 -16.42
CA ILE A 542 -8.05 8.22 -16.60
C ILE A 542 -9.45 7.96 -17.10
N THR A 543 -10.47 8.22 -16.28
CA THR A 543 -11.86 7.95 -16.61
C THR A 543 -12.63 9.25 -16.83
N PRO A 544 -12.95 9.63 -18.08
CA PRO A 544 -13.79 10.79 -18.37
C PRO A 544 -15.21 10.60 -17.83
N GLU A 545 -15.87 11.67 -17.40
CA GLU A 545 -17.29 11.64 -17.00
C GLU A 545 -18.22 11.96 -18.18
N VAL A 546 -17.68 12.58 -19.22
CA VAL A 546 -18.38 12.98 -20.44
C VAL A 546 -17.53 12.65 -21.66
N ASP A 547 -18.19 12.49 -22.81
CA ASP A 547 -17.50 12.41 -24.10
C ASP A 547 -16.81 13.73 -24.43
N GLY A 548 -15.61 13.66 -25.01
CA GLY A 548 -14.87 14.83 -25.46
C GLY A 548 -13.36 14.61 -25.53
N PRO A 549 -12.60 15.60 -26.00
CA PRO A 549 -11.15 15.50 -26.06
C PRO A 549 -10.55 15.41 -24.65
N ILE A 550 -9.66 14.44 -24.47
CA ILE A 550 -8.85 14.27 -23.25
C ILE A 550 -7.39 14.41 -23.65
N HIS A 551 -6.69 15.33 -22.99
CA HIS A 551 -5.28 15.59 -23.20
C HIS A 551 -4.48 15.02 -22.03
N ILE A 552 -3.45 14.26 -22.36
CA ILE A 552 -2.42 13.79 -21.42
C ILE A 552 -1.18 14.60 -21.72
N VAL A 553 -0.72 15.41 -20.77
CA VAL A 553 0.43 16.30 -20.92
C VAL A 553 1.53 15.85 -19.97
N LEU A 554 2.71 15.62 -20.52
CA LEU A 554 3.92 15.23 -19.80
C LEU A 554 4.93 16.38 -19.85
N ASN A 555 5.49 16.74 -18.69
CA ASN A 555 6.60 17.70 -18.57
C ASN A 555 7.75 17.05 -17.80
N HIS A 556 8.99 17.31 -18.20
CA HIS A 556 10.10 17.18 -17.26
C HIS A 556 10.00 18.27 -16.20
N ASN A 557 10.37 17.94 -14.98
CA ASN A 557 10.56 18.95 -13.94
C ASN A 557 12.06 19.23 -13.92
N SER A 558 12.44 20.41 -14.41
CA SER A 558 13.82 20.91 -14.34
C SER A 558 13.77 22.42 -14.21
N ASP A 559 14.14 22.96 -13.05
CA ASP A 559 14.20 24.41 -12.86
C ASP A 559 15.31 25.07 -13.72
N TYR A 560 16.26 24.28 -14.23
CA TYR A 560 17.25 24.68 -15.23
C TYR A 560 16.70 24.71 -16.66
N LYS A 561 15.47 24.22 -16.87
CA LYS A 561 14.84 24.08 -18.20
C LYS A 561 15.67 23.20 -19.14
N GLU A 562 16.31 22.19 -18.57
CA GLU A 562 17.07 21.19 -19.30
C GLU A 562 16.26 19.89 -19.39
N GLY A 563 16.24 19.30 -20.58
CA GLY A 563 15.56 18.04 -20.83
C GLY A 563 15.30 17.79 -22.30
N TYR A 564 14.90 16.57 -22.60
CA TYR A 564 14.57 16.11 -23.95
C TYR A 564 13.26 15.35 -23.92
N LEU A 565 12.48 15.52 -24.99
CA LEU A 565 11.21 14.82 -25.19
C LEU A 565 11.10 14.40 -26.65
N GLU A 566 10.59 13.19 -26.88
CA GLU A 566 10.22 12.69 -28.20
C GLU A 566 8.99 11.80 -28.14
N ILE A 567 8.37 11.61 -29.30
CA ILE A 567 7.23 10.72 -29.47
C ILE A 567 7.55 9.69 -30.54
N ASP A 568 7.43 8.41 -30.18
CA ASP A 568 7.30 7.31 -31.14
C ASP A 568 5.81 7.01 -31.35
N ASN A 569 5.27 7.49 -32.47
CA ASN A 569 3.87 7.32 -32.80
C ASN A 569 3.49 5.87 -33.14
N LEU A 570 4.43 5.06 -33.65
CA LEU A 570 4.16 3.65 -33.94
C LEU A 570 4.06 2.83 -32.66
N ALA A 571 4.95 3.10 -31.71
CA ALA A 571 4.92 2.49 -30.38
C ALA A 571 3.90 3.13 -29.42
N LYS A 572 3.29 4.26 -29.82
CA LYS A 572 2.39 5.09 -28.99
C LYS A 572 3.05 5.51 -27.67
N THR A 573 4.29 5.95 -27.77
CA THR A 573 5.16 6.17 -26.63
C THR A 573 5.73 7.59 -26.61
N ILE A 574 5.70 8.23 -25.44
CA ILE A 574 6.51 9.40 -25.13
C ILE A 574 7.76 8.91 -24.40
N TYR A 575 8.92 9.35 -24.85
CA TYR A 575 10.19 9.17 -24.14
C TYR A 575 10.76 10.54 -23.80
N GLY A 576 11.42 10.65 -22.66
CA GLY A 576 12.21 11.83 -22.34
C GLY A 576 13.29 11.56 -21.31
N TYR A 577 14.09 12.59 -21.07
CA TYR A 577 15.03 12.63 -19.95
C TYR A 577 15.29 14.06 -19.47
N ASN A 578 15.82 14.21 -18.27
CA ASN A 578 16.35 15.46 -17.73
C ASN A 578 17.65 15.23 -16.94
N PRO A 579 18.69 16.07 -17.12
CA PRO A 579 19.91 16.02 -16.33
C PRO A 579 19.65 16.22 -14.85
N VAL A 580 20.41 15.51 -14.02
CA VAL A 580 20.36 15.67 -12.56
C VAL A 580 21.46 16.61 -12.09
N HIS A 581 21.09 17.55 -11.21
CA HIS A 581 21.98 18.53 -10.63
C HIS A 581 22.02 18.39 -9.12
N ARG A 582 23.11 18.85 -8.49
CA ARG A 582 23.29 18.90 -7.03
C ARG A 582 23.11 20.33 -6.50
N ILE A 583 21.89 20.88 -6.55
CA ILE A 583 21.61 22.30 -6.23
C ILE A 583 21.75 22.59 -4.73
N TYR A 584 21.28 21.68 -3.88
CA TYR A 584 21.45 21.77 -2.43
C TYR A 584 22.70 20.98 -2.03
N GLN A 585 23.55 21.53 -1.15
CA GLN A 585 24.73 20.84 -0.60
C GLN A 585 25.80 20.41 -1.65
N GLY A 586 25.72 20.85 -2.93
CA GLY A 586 26.62 20.44 -4.01
C GLY A 586 26.85 21.46 -5.14
N TRP A 587 26.67 22.76 -4.87
CA TRP A 587 27.04 23.89 -5.76
C TRP A 587 26.29 24.00 -7.11
N GLY A 588 25.24 23.21 -7.36
CA GLY A 588 24.43 23.28 -8.58
C GLY A 588 25.05 22.63 -9.81
N GLU A 589 26.16 21.92 -9.66
CA GLU A 589 26.79 21.21 -10.78
C GLU A 589 25.99 19.96 -11.19
N GLN A 590 26.25 19.44 -12.39
CA GLN A 590 25.65 18.18 -12.86
C GLN A 590 26.25 16.98 -12.13
N THR A 591 25.45 15.94 -11.91
CA THR A 591 25.87 14.70 -11.23
C THR A 591 26.42 13.64 -12.18
N GLY A 592 26.36 13.87 -13.49
CA GLY A 592 26.84 12.94 -14.52
C GLY A 592 25.83 11.87 -14.96
N PHE A 593 24.60 11.90 -14.45
CA PHE A 593 23.51 11.03 -14.90
C PHE A 593 22.19 11.80 -15.11
N GLU A 594 21.21 11.14 -15.70
CA GLU A 594 19.93 11.71 -16.11
C GLU A 594 18.77 10.87 -15.57
N GLY A 595 17.62 11.50 -15.32
CA GLY A 595 16.37 10.77 -15.12
C GLY A 595 15.74 10.47 -16.47
N HIS A 596 15.71 9.21 -16.90
CA HIS A 596 15.05 8.77 -18.13
C HIS A 596 13.64 8.29 -17.83
N TYR A 597 12.67 8.63 -18.65
CA TYR A 597 11.29 8.23 -18.44
C TYR A 597 10.53 7.93 -19.74
N LEU A 598 9.49 7.13 -19.58
CA LEU A 598 8.68 6.54 -20.62
C LEU A 598 7.21 6.62 -20.22
N LEU A 599 6.35 6.95 -21.18
CA LEU A 599 4.90 6.82 -21.08
C LEU A 599 4.35 6.15 -22.33
N GLN A 600 3.67 5.01 -22.19
CA GLN A 600 3.03 4.29 -23.29
C GLN A 600 1.52 4.29 -23.15
N SER A 601 0.83 4.49 -24.29
CA SER A 601 -0.62 4.40 -24.41
C SER A 601 -1.05 3.14 -25.17
N TYR A 602 -2.13 2.52 -24.73
CA TYR A 602 -2.76 1.39 -25.44
C TYR A 602 -3.97 1.83 -26.28
N ASP A 603 -4.58 2.95 -25.92
CA ASP A 603 -5.73 3.54 -26.60
C ASP A 603 -5.38 4.21 -27.95
N GLU A 604 -6.41 4.54 -28.74
CA GLU A 604 -6.24 5.26 -30.02
C GLU A 604 -5.90 6.74 -29.78
N ILE A 605 -4.70 7.15 -30.21
CA ILE A 605 -4.26 8.54 -30.14
C ILE A 605 -4.84 9.30 -31.35
N LYS A 606 -5.54 10.40 -31.09
CA LYS A 606 -6.17 11.26 -32.11
C LYS A 606 -5.27 12.41 -32.55
N ASP A 607 -4.51 12.95 -31.62
CA ASP A 607 -3.53 14.00 -31.87
C ASP A 607 -2.37 13.88 -30.87
N PHE A 608 -1.19 14.35 -31.25
CA PHE A 608 0.00 14.33 -30.42
C PHE A 608 0.95 15.45 -30.81
N GLY A 609 1.84 15.81 -29.89
CA GLY A 609 2.91 16.74 -30.24
C GLY A 609 3.95 16.90 -29.15
N VAL A 610 5.05 17.52 -29.55
CA VAL A 610 6.18 17.87 -28.68
C VAL A 610 6.42 19.36 -28.82
N ASP A 611 6.66 20.00 -27.70
CA ASP A 611 7.11 21.37 -27.56
C ASP A 611 8.36 21.39 -26.67
N SER A 612 9.00 22.54 -26.53
CA SER A 612 10.20 22.72 -25.69
C SER A 612 10.01 22.33 -24.22
N LEU A 613 8.78 22.40 -23.69
CA LEU A 613 8.47 22.16 -22.27
C LEU A 613 7.66 20.91 -22.01
N CYS A 614 7.02 20.32 -23.04
CA CYS A 614 6.08 19.22 -22.84
C CYS A 614 5.89 18.37 -24.09
N ALA A 615 5.41 17.15 -23.87
CA ALA A 615 4.83 16.29 -24.90
C ALA A 615 3.38 15.98 -24.51
N TRP A 616 2.50 15.75 -25.50
CA TRP A 616 1.11 15.40 -25.22
C TRP A 616 0.56 14.34 -26.15
N PHE A 617 -0.42 13.60 -25.63
CA PHE A 617 -1.38 12.80 -26.39
C PHE A 617 -2.78 13.36 -26.20
N THR A 618 -3.59 13.28 -27.25
CA THR A 618 -5.00 13.62 -27.25
C THR A 618 -5.81 12.40 -27.65
N PHE A 619 -6.87 12.12 -26.90
CA PHE A 619 -7.80 11.01 -27.11
C PHE A 619 -9.21 11.53 -27.32
N ASP A 620 -10.02 10.80 -28.09
CA ASP A 620 -11.47 10.96 -28.08
C ASP A 620 -12.03 10.23 -26.85
N GLY A 621 -11.97 10.90 -25.70
CA GLY A 621 -12.47 10.39 -24.44
C GLY A 621 -13.94 10.04 -24.53
N LYS A 622 -14.29 8.90 -23.93
CA LYS A 622 -15.66 8.41 -23.82
C LYS A 622 -16.07 8.36 -22.36
N ALA A 623 -17.26 8.88 -22.07
CA ALA A 623 -17.79 8.90 -20.72
C ALA A 623 -17.68 7.51 -20.10
N SER A 624 -17.04 7.41 -18.93
CA SER A 624 -16.85 6.22 -18.13
C SER A 624 -16.05 5.07 -18.77
N GLN A 625 -15.39 5.31 -19.91
CA GLN A 625 -14.39 4.40 -20.47
C GLN A 625 -13.00 4.89 -20.10
N PRO A 626 -12.22 4.10 -19.33
CA PRO A 626 -10.89 4.53 -18.91
C PRO A 626 -9.90 4.51 -20.08
N ILE A 627 -9.08 5.55 -20.15
CA ILE A 627 -7.81 5.57 -20.90
C ILE A 627 -6.74 4.98 -19.98
N ILE A 628 -5.97 4.01 -20.48
CA ILE A 628 -4.91 3.34 -19.72
C ILE A 628 -3.55 3.77 -20.25
N LEU A 629 -2.72 4.28 -19.35
CA LEU A 629 -1.33 4.62 -19.63
C LEU A 629 -0.42 3.85 -18.68
N LYS A 630 0.73 3.44 -19.19
CA LYS A 630 1.78 2.83 -18.37
C LYS A 630 3.03 3.69 -18.46
N ALA A 631 3.70 3.89 -17.34
CA ALA A 631 4.90 4.68 -17.25
C ALA A 631 6.02 3.92 -16.56
N ALA A 632 7.26 4.25 -16.88
CA ALA A 632 8.44 3.79 -16.16
C ALA A 632 9.56 4.83 -16.21
N SER A 633 10.51 4.74 -15.28
CA SER A 633 11.73 5.55 -15.32
C SER A 633 12.98 4.73 -15.00
N SER A 634 14.14 5.32 -15.23
CA SER A 634 15.47 4.76 -14.99
C SER A 634 16.48 5.88 -14.78
N PHE A 635 17.45 5.68 -13.90
CA PHE A 635 18.60 6.57 -13.75
C PHE A 635 19.78 6.20 -14.66
N THR A 636 19.63 5.19 -15.53
CA THR A 636 20.74 4.67 -16.34
C THR A 636 20.68 5.12 -17.79
N SER A 637 19.55 4.88 -18.46
CA SER A 637 19.43 5.09 -19.89
C SER A 637 17.99 4.95 -20.38
N LYS A 638 17.74 5.38 -21.63
CA LYS A 638 16.54 5.01 -22.39
C LYS A 638 16.27 3.51 -22.33
N LYS A 639 17.29 2.67 -22.58
CA LYS A 639 17.14 1.21 -22.58
C LYS A 639 16.75 0.68 -21.20
N GLY A 640 17.34 1.23 -20.14
CA GLY A 640 16.97 0.93 -18.75
C GLY A 640 15.48 1.18 -18.49
N ALA A 641 14.98 2.36 -18.90
CA ALA A 641 13.55 2.69 -18.75
C ALA A 641 12.63 1.69 -19.47
N TYR A 642 12.99 1.26 -20.69
CA TYR A 642 12.23 0.21 -21.41
C TYR A 642 12.32 -1.17 -20.75
N ASN A 643 13.47 -1.54 -20.19
CA ASN A 643 13.63 -2.80 -19.47
C ASN A 643 12.79 -2.82 -18.18
N ASN A 644 12.83 -1.74 -17.40
CA ASN A 644 12.01 -1.57 -16.20
C ASN A 644 10.52 -1.64 -16.55
N PHE A 645 10.11 -0.99 -17.64
CA PHE A 645 8.74 -1.05 -18.15
C PHE A 645 8.28 -2.47 -18.51
N ALA A 646 9.09 -3.20 -19.28
CA ALA A 646 8.76 -4.56 -19.68
C ALA A 646 8.66 -5.52 -18.48
N PHE A 647 9.51 -5.33 -17.47
CA PHE A 647 9.52 -6.18 -16.28
C PHE A 647 8.36 -5.88 -15.33
N GLU A 648 8.10 -4.61 -15.05
CA GLU A 648 7.13 -4.22 -14.01
C GLU A 648 5.78 -3.78 -14.59
N ALA A 649 5.77 -2.93 -15.63
CA ALA A 649 4.53 -2.37 -16.15
C ALA A 649 3.76 -3.36 -17.03
N GLU A 650 4.43 -4.09 -17.93
CA GLU A 650 3.76 -5.03 -18.85
C GLU A 650 3.21 -6.29 -18.16
N ALA A 651 3.84 -6.71 -17.06
CA ALA A 651 3.44 -7.89 -16.29
C ALA A 651 2.03 -7.78 -15.68
N TYR A 652 1.56 -6.55 -15.42
CA TYR A 652 0.33 -6.29 -14.70
C TYR A 652 -0.66 -5.42 -15.49
N ASP A 653 -1.95 -5.56 -15.18
CA ASP A 653 -2.93 -4.51 -15.39
C ASP A 653 -3.00 -3.62 -14.13
N PHE A 654 -3.86 -2.59 -14.15
CA PHE A 654 -3.96 -1.63 -13.05
C PHE A 654 -4.26 -2.33 -11.71
N ASP A 655 -5.30 -3.17 -11.67
CA ASP A 655 -5.75 -3.80 -10.42
C ASP A 655 -4.72 -4.82 -9.92
N GLY A 656 -4.07 -5.56 -10.83
CA GLY A 656 -2.99 -6.49 -10.49
C GLY A 656 -1.77 -5.80 -9.90
N MET A 657 -1.34 -4.66 -10.47
CA MET A 657 -0.22 -3.89 -9.89
C MET A 657 -0.62 -3.32 -8.52
N MET A 658 -1.83 -2.78 -8.39
CA MET A 658 -2.36 -2.28 -7.11
C MET A 658 -2.31 -3.34 -6.00
N ALA A 659 -2.71 -4.58 -6.32
CA ALA A 659 -2.66 -5.70 -5.38
C ALA A 659 -1.23 -6.07 -4.99
N GLN A 660 -0.30 -6.14 -5.94
CA GLN A 660 1.10 -6.44 -5.66
C GLN A 660 1.77 -5.35 -4.82
N THR A 661 1.43 -4.08 -5.05
CA THR A 661 1.93 -2.97 -4.23
C THR A 661 1.34 -3.02 -2.82
N ALA A 662 0.05 -3.32 -2.68
CA ALA A 662 -0.58 -3.51 -1.38
C ALA A 662 0.05 -4.66 -0.58
N LEU A 663 0.35 -5.79 -1.23
CA LEU A 663 1.03 -6.93 -0.61
C LEU A 663 2.41 -6.55 -0.05
N GLN A 664 3.23 -5.84 -0.82
CA GLN A 664 4.55 -5.40 -0.35
C GLN A 664 4.47 -4.45 0.85
N TRP A 665 3.42 -3.63 0.92
CA TRP A 665 3.16 -2.81 2.10
C TRP A 665 2.72 -3.62 3.29
N ILE A 666 1.77 -4.54 3.11
CA ILE A 666 1.31 -5.46 4.16
C ILE A 666 2.51 -6.19 4.75
N ASP A 667 3.37 -6.79 3.92
CA ASP A 667 4.60 -7.48 4.37
C ASP A 667 5.53 -6.54 5.17
N ARG A 668 5.71 -5.29 4.73
CA ARG A 668 6.51 -4.30 5.47
C ARG A 668 5.89 -3.96 6.82
N LEU A 669 4.59 -3.67 6.88
CA LEU A 669 3.91 -3.30 8.12
C LEU A 669 3.92 -4.47 9.11
N HIS A 670 3.79 -5.72 8.62
CA HIS A 670 3.88 -6.94 9.42
C HIS A 670 5.25 -7.30 9.97
N THR A 671 6.29 -6.55 9.64
CA THR A 671 7.52 -6.66 10.41
C THR A 671 7.30 -6.24 11.87
N ILE A 672 6.26 -5.44 12.14
CA ILE A 672 5.82 -5.03 13.48
C ILE A 672 4.28 -5.05 13.61
N ASP A 673 3.76 -5.98 14.40
CA ASP A 673 2.33 -6.00 14.75
C ASP A 673 2.08 -5.22 16.04
N VAL A 674 1.10 -4.32 16.05
CA VAL A 674 0.64 -3.63 17.26
C VAL A 674 -0.83 -3.95 17.53
N GLU A 675 -1.14 -4.34 18.77
CA GLU A 675 -2.48 -4.67 19.23
C GLU A 675 -2.92 -3.69 20.32
N ASP A 676 -4.03 -2.99 20.10
CA ASP A 676 -4.63 -2.02 21.03
C ASP A 676 -6.11 -1.81 20.68
N THR A 677 -6.92 -1.49 21.68
CA THR A 677 -8.33 -1.16 21.50
C THR A 677 -8.53 0.20 20.80
N ASN A 678 -7.53 1.08 20.83
CA ASN A 678 -7.50 2.36 20.12
C ASN A 678 -6.89 2.22 18.72
N THR A 679 -7.75 1.96 17.74
CA THR A 679 -7.33 1.78 16.33
C THR A 679 -6.70 3.03 15.72
N ALA A 680 -7.04 4.24 16.19
CA ALA A 680 -6.43 5.48 15.69
C ALA A 680 -4.93 5.55 16.03
N ARG A 681 -4.56 5.07 17.23
CA ARG A 681 -3.15 4.98 17.64
C ARG A 681 -2.37 3.99 16.78
N ALA A 682 -2.97 2.85 16.45
CA ALA A 682 -2.38 1.88 15.53
C ALA A 682 -2.17 2.48 14.14
N ASN A 683 -3.18 3.18 13.59
CA ASN A 683 -3.06 3.85 12.29
C ASN A 683 -1.95 4.91 12.27
N GLN A 684 -1.83 5.71 13.33
CA GLN A 684 -0.74 6.68 13.46
C GLN A 684 0.65 6.02 13.45
N PHE A 685 0.80 4.87 14.10
CA PHE A 685 2.03 4.09 14.11
C PHE A 685 2.40 3.56 12.72
N TYR A 686 1.45 2.95 12.02
CA TYR A 686 1.69 2.47 10.66
C TYR A 686 1.89 3.62 9.66
N GLY A 687 1.29 4.80 9.89
CA GLY A 687 1.58 6.02 9.14
C GLY A 687 3.03 6.50 9.33
N ALA A 688 3.58 6.40 10.53
CA ALA A 688 5.01 6.67 10.78
C ALA A 688 5.91 5.63 10.11
N LEU A 689 5.56 4.34 10.21
CA LEU A 689 6.32 3.27 9.56
C LEU A 689 6.30 3.37 8.01
N TYR A 690 5.21 3.89 7.44
CA TYR A 690 5.13 4.27 6.02
C TYR A 690 6.17 5.34 5.66
N ARG A 691 6.29 6.41 6.45
CA ARG A 691 7.29 7.48 6.23
C ARG A 691 8.74 6.98 6.38
N CYS A 692 9.00 6.07 7.33
CA CYS A 692 10.29 5.39 7.46
C CYS A 692 10.68 4.54 6.23
N SER A 693 9.75 4.30 5.30
CA SER A 693 9.92 3.35 4.20
C SER A 693 10.19 4.01 2.84
N PHE A 694 10.49 5.31 2.79
CA PHE A 694 10.89 6.01 1.56
C PHE A 694 12.38 5.89 1.27
N LEU A 695 13.22 6.17 2.26
CA LEU A 695 14.66 6.33 2.10
C LEU A 695 15.44 5.39 3.03
N PRO A 696 16.69 5.04 2.67
CA PRO A 696 17.35 5.23 1.36
C PRO A 696 16.58 4.57 0.22
N ARG A 697 16.65 5.12 -1.00
CA ARG A 697 15.90 4.60 -2.17
C ARG A 697 16.78 3.68 -3.03
N GLU A 698 16.15 2.73 -3.72
CA GLU A 698 16.79 1.98 -4.80
C GLU A 698 17.23 2.94 -5.92
N MET A 699 18.43 2.73 -6.47
CA MET A 699 19.02 3.53 -7.56
C MET A 699 19.38 2.66 -8.77
N SER A 700 19.27 1.33 -8.63
CA SER A 700 19.54 0.36 -9.68
C SER A 700 18.27 -0.04 -10.41
N ASP A 701 18.36 -0.13 -11.74
CA ASP A 701 17.33 -0.74 -12.59
C ASP A 701 17.15 -2.25 -12.28
N VAL A 702 16.10 -2.85 -12.84
CA VAL A 702 15.76 -4.28 -12.65
C VAL A 702 16.88 -5.26 -13.05
N ASP A 703 17.80 -4.85 -13.92
CA ASP A 703 18.96 -5.66 -14.33
C ASP A 703 20.21 -5.45 -13.45
N GLY A 704 20.09 -4.59 -12.43
CA GLY A 704 21.15 -4.23 -11.50
C GLY A 704 22.08 -3.14 -12.01
N THR A 705 21.80 -2.49 -13.15
CA THR A 705 22.57 -1.34 -13.63
C THR A 705 22.21 -0.08 -12.85
N TYR A 706 23.19 0.72 -12.48
CA TYR A 706 23.03 1.97 -11.73
C TYR A 706 24.07 3.01 -12.18
N PRO A 707 23.82 4.31 -11.99
CA PRO A 707 24.87 5.32 -12.11
C PRO A 707 25.87 5.14 -10.97
N LYS A 708 27.16 5.08 -11.30
CA LYS A 708 28.27 4.96 -10.35
C LYS A 708 28.39 6.24 -9.52
N PHE A 709 28.68 6.09 -8.23
CA PHE A 709 28.84 7.21 -7.31
C PHE A 709 29.93 8.19 -7.77
N ALA A 710 29.70 9.48 -7.51
CA ALA A 710 30.59 10.61 -7.78
C ALA A 710 30.80 11.02 -9.26
N ASP A 711 30.69 10.11 -10.24
CA ASP A 711 30.91 10.44 -11.66
C ASP A 711 29.70 10.14 -12.58
N GLY A 712 28.71 9.39 -12.12
CA GLY A 712 27.48 9.08 -12.86
C GLY A 712 27.65 8.07 -14.00
N THR A 713 28.86 7.55 -14.25
CA THR A 713 29.09 6.53 -15.28
C THR A 713 28.38 5.23 -14.95
N LEU A 714 27.94 4.44 -15.93
CA LEU A 714 27.12 3.26 -15.63
C LEU A 714 27.95 2.08 -15.11
N GLN A 715 27.42 1.40 -14.09
CA GLN A 715 27.97 0.17 -13.53
C GLN A 715 26.83 -0.85 -13.33
N THR A 716 27.15 -2.15 -13.32
CA THR A 716 26.13 -3.21 -13.13
C THR A 716 26.49 -4.13 -11.96
N SER A 717 25.59 -4.21 -10.97
CA SER A 717 25.64 -5.18 -9.86
C SER A 717 24.64 -6.31 -10.11
N LYS A 718 25.12 -7.50 -10.50
CA LYS A 718 24.25 -8.67 -10.75
C LYS A 718 23.71 -9.36 -9.49
N LYS A 719 24.14 -8.94 -8.29
CA LYS A 719 23.92 -9.70 -7.05
C LYS A 719 23.04 -9.00 -6.03
N ARG A 720 22.95 -7.67 -6.09
CA ARG A 720 22.33 -6.83 -5.05
C ARG A 720 21.80 -5.54 -5.63
N LYS A 721 20.74 -5.02 -5.00
CA LYS A 721 20.21 -3.68 -5.25
C LYS A 721 21.22 -2.64 -4.76
N TYR A 722 21.31 -1.53 -5.48
CA TYR A 722 22.13 -0.39 -5.09
C TYR A 722 21.22 0.72 -4.55
N TYR A 723 21.57 1.30 -3.41
CA TYR A 723 20.78 2.33 -2.73
C TYR A 723 21.52 3.68 -2.70
N GLY A 724 20.76 4.77 -2.68
CA GLY A 724 21.26 6.14 -2.57
C GLY A 724 20.39 7.03 -1.67
N ASP A 725 20.73 8.32 -1.62
CA ASP A 725 20.06 9.37 -0.81
C ASP A 725 20.04 9.07 0.69
N PHE A 726 21.23 8.90 1.23
CA PHE A 726 21.45 8.64 2.65
C PHE A 726 21.55 9.96 3.44
N SER A 727 20.44 10.35 4.07
CA SER A 727 20.35 11.53 4.96
C SER A 727 21.03 11.26 6.30
N MET A 728 22.37 11.15 6.27
CA MET A 728 23.09 10.38 7.29
C MET A 728 23.32 11.09 8.61
N TRP A 729 23.21 12.42 8.68
CA TRP A 729 23.23 13.13 9.96
C TRP A 729 21.94 12.90 10.75
N ASP A 730 20.84 12.58 10.08
CA ASP A 730 19.54 12.34 10.70
C ASP A 730 19.37 10.84 10.97
N THR A 731 19.45 10.05 9.92
CA THR A 731 18.91 8.69 9.89
C THR A 731 19.77 7.63 10.58
N TYR A 732 21.02 7.93 10.96
CA TYR A 732 21.85 7.00 11.74
C TYR A 732 21.30 6.82 13.18
N ARG A 733 20.53 7.80 13.67
CA ARG A 733 20.04 7.88 15.06
C ARG A 733 18.98 6.83 15.34
N ALA A 734 17.98 6.71 14.46
CA ALA A 734 16.86 5.79 14.65
C ALA A 734 16.47 5.04 13.36
N LEU A 735 16.45 5.69 12.19
CA LEU A 735 15.95 5.02 11.00
C LEU A 735 16.79 3.79 10.59
N HIS A 736 18.11 3.93 10.46
CA HIS A 736 18.98 2.79 10.13
C HIS A 736 18.98 1.72 11.23
N PRO A 737 19.05 2.08 12.54
CA PRO A 737 18.81 1.13 13.62
C PRO A 737 17.49 0.36 13.48
N LEU A 738 16.40 1.00 13.04
CA LEU A 738 15.12 0.31 12.78
C LEU A 738 15.29 -0.74 11.67
N TYR A 739 15.94 -0.39 10.55
CA TYR A 739 16.21 -1.32 9.46
C TYR A 739 17.04 -2.55 9.90
N THR A 740 18.00 -2.38 10.82
CA THR A 740 18.76 -3.52 11.36
C THR A 740 17.89 -4.53 12.11
N LEU A 741 16.73 -4.10 12.63
CA LEU A 741 15.76 -4.95 13.31
C LEU A 741 14.75 -5.56 12.34
N ILE A 742 14.12 -4.72 11.50
CA ILE A 742 12.91 -5.12 10.76
C ILE A 742 13.19 -5.59 9.33
N ALA A 743 14.35 -5.25 8.77
CA ALA A 743 14.69 -5.62 7.39
C ALA A 743 16.21 -5.80 7.21
N PRO A 744 16.83 -6.76 7.92
CA PRO A 744 18.28 -6.94 7.97
C PRO A 744 18.94 -7.20 6.60
N ASP A 745 18.26 -7.91 5.69
CA ASP A 745 18.79 -8.14 4.33
C ASP A 745 18.84 -6.84 3.53
N LYS A 746 17.80 -6.01 3.64
CA LYS A 746 17.78 -4.68 3.01
C LYS A 746 18.83 -3.77 3.65
N ALA A 747 18.98 -3.81 4.96
CA ALA A 747 20.03 -3.08 5.67
C ALA A 747 21.43 -3.50 5.17
N ALA A 748 21.64 -4.80 4.89
CA ALA A 748 22.91 -5.29 4.35
C ALA A 748 23.21 -4.75 2.94
N ASP A 749 22.20 -4.63 2.08
CA ASP A 749 22.37 -4.02 0.74
C ASP A 749 22.61 -2.50 0.84
N MET A 750 21.96 -1.83 1.77
CA MET A 750 22.23 -0.42 2.08
C MET A 750 23.68 -0.22 2.56
N MET A 751 24.16 -1.06 3.49
CA MET A 751 25.56 -1.01 3.95
C MET A 751 26.54 -1.30 2.81
N GLN A 752 26.25 -2.31 1.99
CA GLN A 752 27.08 -2.61 0.82
C GLN A 752 27.10 -1.44 -0.17
N SER A 753 26.01 -0.70 -0.32
CA SER A 753 25.96 0.49 -1.18
C SER A 753 26.90 1.60 -0.67
N LEU A 754 26.96 1.85 0.64
CA LEU A 754 27.94 2.79 1.24
C LEU A 754 29.39 2.34 1.01
N VAL A 755 29.65 1.03 1.11
CA VAL A 755 30.97 0.46 0.82
C VAL A 755 31.33 0.64 -0.65
N THR A 756 30.38 0.39 -1.56
CA THR A 756 30.55 0.59 -2.99
C THR A 756 30.79 2.06 -3.32
N MET A 757 30.12 3.01 -2.66
CA MET A 757 30.40 4.45 -2.80
C MET A 757 31.85 4.78 -2.41
N TYR A 758 32.40 4.15 -1.35
CA TYR A 758 33.81 4.30 -0.99
C TYR A 758 34.74 3.75 -2.09
N GLU A 759 34.46 2.57 -2.64
CA GLU A 759 35.27 1.99 -3.71
C GLU A 759 35.25 2.84 -4.99
N GLU A 760 34.10 3.41 -5.30
CA GLU A 760 33.85 4.17 -6.52
C GLU A 760 34.39 5.61 -6.44
N GLY A 761 34.21 6.26 -5.29
CA GLY A 761 34.56 7.65 -5.06
C GLY A 761 35.86 7.87 -4.27
N GLY A 762 36.45 6.84 -3.67
CA GLY A 762 37.73 6.88 -2.93
C GLY A 762 37.67 7.41 -1.50
N TRP A 763 36.53 7.91 -1.03
CA TRP A 763 36.28 8.34 0.36
C TRP A 763 34.90 7.86 0.80
N LEU A 764 34.75 7.49 2.07
CA LEU A 764 33.43 7.14 2.57
C LEU A 764 32.62 8.46 2.68
N PRO A 765 31.44 8.56 2.04
CA PRO A 765 30.71 9.82 2.02
C PRO A 765 30.13 10.16 3.40
N ILE A 766 29.79 11.43 3.62
CA ILE A 766 29.16 11.91 4.86
C ILE A 766 27.64 11.93 4.73
N PHE A 767 27.11 12.55 3.67
CA PHE A 767 25.68 12.63 3.37
C PHE A 767 25.48 12.47 1.85
N PRO A 768 25.61 11.25 1.30
CA PRO A 768 25.53 11.06 -0.14
C PRO A 768 24.09 11.20 -0.63
N CYS A 769 23.86 12.15 -1.55
CA CYS A 769 22.58 12.43 -2.20
C CYS A 769 22.80 12.66 -3.68
N TRP A 770 21.80 12.36 -4.52
CA TRP A 770 21.91 12.42 -5.99
C TRP A 770 23.14 11.65 -6.49
N ASN A 771 23.42 10.52 -5.84
CA ASN A 771 24.58 9.67 -6.12
C ASN A 771 25.93 10.42 -6.17
N SER A 772 26.08 11.46 -5.36
CA SER A 772 27.26 12.33 -5.33
C SER A 772 27.69 12.62 -3.89
N TYR A 773 28.95 13.03 -3.72
CA TYR A 773 29.36 13.69 -2.48
C TYR A 773 28.63 15.02 -2.32
N THR A 774 28.33 15.36 -1.07
CA THR A 774 27.78 16.65 -0.67
C THR A 774 28.62 17.27 0.43
N ALA A 775 28.55 18.59 0.58
CA ALA A 775 29.25 19.35 1.62
C ALA A 775 28.43 19.54 2.90
N ALA A 776 27.43 18.69 3.12
CA ALA A 776 26.55 18.69 4.26
C ALA A 776 26.37 17.26 4.78
N MET A 777 25.69 17.02 5.90
CA MET A 777 25.65 17.94 7.04
C MET A 777 27.01 17.89 7.76
N ILE A 778 27.06 17.57 9.05
CA ILE A 778 28.32 17.40 9.81
C ILE A 778 28.50 15.93 10.28
N GLY A 779 29.62 15.64 10.95
CA GLY A 779 29.95 14.30 11.45
C GLY A 779 30.53 13.35 10.39
N ASP A 780 30.56 12.06 10.72
CA ASP A 780 31.02 10.92 9.91
C ASP A 780 30.08 9.71 10.11
N HIS A 781 28.78 9.98 10.03
CA HIS A 781 27.72 9.06 10.47
C HIS A 781 27.47 7.86 9.55
N CYS A 782 27.99 7.86 8.32
CA CYS A 782 28.08 6.64 7.51
C CYS A 782 28.95 5.59 8.23
N SER A 783 30.03 6.02 8.88
CA SER A 783 30.88 5.14 9.70
C SER A 783 30.12 4.61 10.91
N ALA A 784 29.33 5.47 11.58
CA ALA A 784 28.49 5.06 12.70
C ALA A 784 27.45 4.01 12.30
N THR A 785 26.80 4.19 11.16
CA THR A 785 25.79 3.29 10.62
C THR A 785 26.37 1.93 10.22
N LEU A 786 27.54 1.90 9.55
CA LEU A 786 28.25 0.66 9.21
C LEU A 786 28.66 -0.13 10.47
N ALA A 787 29.15 0.58 11.49
CA ALA A 787 29.47 -0.03 12.78
C ALA A 787 28.22 -0.58 13.47
N ASP A 788 27.12 0.18 13.52
CA ASP A 788 25.85 -0.23 14.14
C ASP A 788 25.31 -1.52 13.51
N ALA A 789 25.24 -1.57 12.17
CA ALA A 789 24.83 -2.74 11.42
C ALA A 789 25.66 -3.98 11.79
N TYR A 790 26.99 -3.86 11.78
CA TYR A 790 27.90 -4.97 12.09
C TYR A 790 27.73 -5.48 13.54
N ILE A 791 27.68 -4.55 14.50
CA ILE A 791 27.54 -4.86 15.93
C ILE A 791 26.21 -5.55 16.19
N LYS A 792 25.14 -5.13 15.52
CA LYS A 792 23.79 -5.72 15.64
C LYS A 792 23.54 -6.95 14.77
N GLY A 793 24.56 -7.44 14.07
CA GLY A 793 24.53 -8.73 13.37
C GLY A 793 24.24 -8.67 11.88
N VAL A 794 23.99 -7.48 11.31
CA VAL A 794 23.92 -7.27 9.87
C VAL A 794 25.36 -7.21 9.35
N ARG A 795 25.90 -8.34 8.90
CA ARG A 795 27.32 -8.47 8.49
C ARG A 795 27.52 -8.87 7.04
N ASN A 796 26.43 -8.98 6.28
CA ASN A 796 26.44 -9.42 4.89
C ASN A 796 26.83 -8.28 3.94
N PHE A 797 27.98 -7.66 4.13
CA PHE A 797 28.60 -6.66 3.25
C PHE A 797 30.14 -6.78 3.36
N ASP A 798 30.92 -6.12 2.50
CA ASP A 798 32.38 -6.16 2.62
C ASP A 798 32.88 -5.33 3.81
N VAL A 799 33.00 -6.01 4.97
CA VAL A 799 33.34 -5.39 6.25
C VAL A 799 34.79 -4.89 6.29
N GLU A 800 35.74 -5.60 5.68
CA GLU A 800 37.14 -5.14 5.68
C GLU A 800 37.28 -3.89 4.81
N LYS A 801 36.58 -3.84 3.66
CA LYS A 801 36.54 -2.64 2.82
C LYS A 801 35.81 -1.49 3.50
N ALA A 802 34.70 -1.76 4.21
CA ALA A 802 34.03 -0.77 5.03
C ALA A 802 34.98 -0.15 6.07
N TYR A 803 35.71 -1.01 6.81
CA TYR A 803 36.67 -0.56 7.81
C TYR A 803 37.82 0.26 7.19
N GLU A 804 38.29 -0.12 6.01
CA GLU A 804 39.29 0.65 5.26
C GLU A 804 38.83 2.10 5.03
N GLY A 805 37.61 2.30 4.52
CA GLY A 805 37.04 3.63 4.30
C GLY A 805 36.78 4.41 5.60
N MET A 806 36.23 3.76 6.62
CA MET A 806 35.99 4.36 7.95
C MET A 806 37.30 4.84 8.59
N ARG A 807 38.35 4.00 8.52
CA ARG A 807 39.67 4.34 9.03
C ARG A 807 40.27 5.53 8.27
N LYS A 808 40.10 5.56 6.94
CA LYS A 808 40.57 6.68 6.12
C LYS A 808 39.92 8.00 6.57
N ASN A 809 38.58 8.03 6.70
CA ASN A 809 37.87 9.22 7.21
C ASN A 809 38.37 9.67 8.59
N ALA A 810 38.69 8.73 9.48
CA ALA A 810 39.09 9.03 10.85
C ALA A 810 40.55 9.52 10.99
N PHE A 811 41.43 9.25 10.03
CA PHE A 811 42.88 9.49 10.17
C PHE A 811 43.54 10.26 9.04
N GLU A 812 42.88 10.43 7.89
CA GLU A 812 43.44 11.08 6.71
C GLU A 812 42.62 12.30 6.30
N THR A 813 43.30 13.32 5.79
CA THR A 813 42.68 14.54 5.24
C THR A 813 42.79 14.49 3.70
N PRO A 814 41.71 14.77 2.96
CA PRO A 814 41.76 14.83 1.51
C PRO A 814 42.60 15.99 0.99
N VAL A 815 43.04 15.88 -0.27
CA VAL A 815 43.63 17.02 -0.97
C VAL A 815 42.59 18.13 -1.19
N LEU A 816 43.04 19.36 -1.40
CA LEU A 816 42.17 20.55 -1.38
C LEU A 816 40.90 20.45 -2.25
N LEU A 817 41.00 19.89 -3.46
CA LEU A 817 39.85 19.77 -4.36
C LEU A 817 38.81 18.77 -3.84
N GLU A 818 39.26 17.59 -3.39
CA GLU A 818 38.43 16.56 -2.77
C GLU A 818 37.78 17.10 -1.49
N TYR A 819 38.57 17.79 -0.66
CA TYR A 819 38.08 18.43 0.56
C TYR A 819 36.95 19.41 0.22
N LYS A 820 37.14 20.33 -0.73
CA LYS A 820 36.09 21.26 -1.17
C LYS A 820 34.82 20.56 -1.66
N ASN A 821 34.97 19.37 -2.24
CA ASN A 821 33.85 18.57 -2.74
C ASN A 821 33.09 17.77 -1.66
N GLY A 822 33.44 17.91 -0.37
CA GLY A 822 32.72 17.23 0.73
C GLY A 822 33.32 15.91 1.16
N MET A 823 34.53 15.57 0.72
CA MET A 823 35.18 14.32 1.06
C MET A 823 35.93 14.44 2.39
N GLY A 824 35.91 13.37 3.19
CA GLY A 824 36.60 13.27 4.48
C GLY A 824 36.05 14.19 5.59
N ARG A 825 36.60 14.04 6.80
CA ARG A 825 36.20 14.86 7.95
C ARG A 825 36.71 16.29 7.82
N ARG A 826 35.80 17.26 7.96
CA ARG A 826 36.13 18.69 7.98
C ARG A 826 36.97 19.04 9.21
N ALA A 827 38.04 19.82 9.01
CA ALA A 827 38.97 20.25 10.05
C ALA A 827 39.58 19.11 10.90
N LEU A 828 39.79 17.93 10.29
CA LEU A 828 40.39 16.78 10.98
C LEU A 828 41.78 17.11 11.55
N GLU A 829 42.62 17.86 10.83
CA GLU A 829 43.96 18.24 11.31
C GLU A 829 43.92 19.02 12.64
N SER A 830 43.00 19.99 12.74
CA SER A 830 42.78 20.75 13.97
C SER A 830 42.25 19.85 15.09
N TYR A 831 41.26 19.00 14.79
CA TYR A 831 40.71 18.04 15.74
C TYR A 831 41.79 17.08 16.30
N LEU A 832 42.67 16.55 15.44
CA LEU A 832 43.78 15.68 15.85
C LEU A 832 44.83 16.42 16.67
N LYS A 833 45.12 17.68 16.33
CA LYS A 833 46.13 18.51 16.99
C LYS A 833 45.70 18.97 18.38
N TYR A 834 44.48 19.49 18.50
CA TYR A 834 44.01 20.14 19.73
C TYR A 834 43.08 19.25 20.56
N GLY A 835 42.55 18.16 20.00
CA GLY A 835 41.49 17.35 20.61
C GLY A 835 40.11 18.01 20.52
N TYR A 836 39.98 19.11 19.77
CA TYR A 836 38.75 19.81 19.43
C TYR A 836 39.02 20.68 18.20
N ILE A 837 37.97 21.17 17.55
CA ILE A 837 38.10 22.13 16.47
C ILE A 837 38.03 23.54 17.08
N PRO A 838 39.08 24.36 16.96
CA PRO A 838 39.09 25.69 17.54
C PRO A 838 38.30 26.70 16.68
N LEU A 839 37.78 27.76 17.31
CA LEU A 839 36.98 28.79 16.62
C LEU A 839 37.72 29.49 15.47
N GLU A 840 39.04 29.57 15.54
CA GLU A 840 39.89 30.13 14.48
C GLU A 840 39.91 29.28 13.20
N ASP A 841 39.53 27.99 13.27
CA ASP A 841 39.36 27.13 12.10
C ASP A 841 37.92 27.23 11.59
N GLY A 842 37.65 28.32 10.87
CA GLY A 842 36.35 28.56 10.23
C GLY A 842 36.18 27.67 9.00
N ILE A 843 35.36 26.64 9.10
CA ILE A 843 35.14 25.62 8.05
C ILE A 843 34.25 26.21 6.94
N LYS A 844 34.82 27.07 6.08
CA LYS A 844 34.04 27.83 5.08
C LYS A 844 33.65 27.03 3.83
N ASP A 845 34.31 25.91 3.57
CA ASP A 845 34.02 25.02 2.43
C ASP A 845 32.85 24.04 2.69
N ALA A 846 32.28 24.04 3.90
CA ALA A 846 31.08 23.27 4.22
C ALA A 846 29.82 24.08 3.88
N TYR A 847 28.71 23.39 3.58
CA TYR A 847 27.41 24.04 3.44
C TYR A 847 27.00 24.73 4.76
N HIS A 848 27.16 24.00 5.85
CA HIS A 848 27.10 24.51 7.21
C HIS A 848 28.47 25.03 7.63
N GLN A 849 28.67 26.34 7.47
CA GLN A 849 29.92 27.00 7.81
C GLN A 849 30.11 27.06 9.33
N ASP A 850 31.36 26.88 9.77
CA ASP A 850 31.74 26.85 11.19
C ASP A 850 31.27 25.55 11.89
N GLU A 851 30.48 25.65 12.98
CA GLU A 851 29.94 24.51 13.74
C GLU A 851 30.99 23.61 14.44
N GLN A 852 32.08 24.23 14.88
CA GLN A 852 33.26 23.55 15.42
C GLN A 852 32.95 22.69 16.66
N THR A 853 32.06 23.18 17.54
CA THR A 853 31.73 22.47 18.78
C THR A 853 30.86 21.25 18.50
N SER A 854 29.82 21.40 17.66
CA SER A 854 28.98 20.29 17.23
C SER A 854 29.80 19.20 16.52
N ARG A 855 30.69 19.58 15.60
CA ARG A 855 31.61 18.63 14.93
C ARG A 855 32.55 17.92 15.90
N THR A 856 33.06 18.62 16.92
CA THR A 856 33.92 18.00 17.94
C THR A 856 33.16 16.93 18.74
N LEU A 857 31.92 17.23 19.14
CA LEU A 857 31.06 16.29 19.87
C LEU A 857 30.71 15.07 19.00
N GLU A 858 30.36 15.30 17.73
CA GLU A 858 30.00 14.23 16.80
C GLU A 858 31.18 13.37 16.40
N TYR A 859 32.34 13.95 16.09
CA TYR A 859 33.54 13.16 15.80
C TYR A 859 34.01 12.30 16.97
N ALA A 860 33.77 12.74 18.21
CA ALA A 860 34.04 11.92 19.38
C ALA A 860 33.16 10.66 19.41
N PHE A 861 31.88 10.77 19.04
CA PHE A 861 30.99 9.62 18.85
C PHE A 861 31.39 8.77 17.63
N ASP A 862 31.72 9.39 16.50
CA ASP A 862 32.16 8.68 15.30
C ASP A 862 33.45 7.87 15.57
N ASP A 863 34.40 8.45 16.31
CA ASP A 863 35.60 7.75 16.76
C ASP A 863 35.24 6.52 17.62
N PHE A 864 34.28 6.65 18.54
CA PHE A 864 33.78 5.50 19.32
C PHE A 864 33.19 4.41 18.41
N ALA A 865 32.37 4.78 17.43
CA ALA A 865 31.73 3.81 16.54
C ALA A 865 32.76 3.05 15.67
N VAL A 866 33.72 3.76 15.08
CA VAL A 866 34.84 3.14 14.36
C VAL A 866 35.69 2.27 15.29
N ALA A 867 35.88 2.68 16.55
CA ALA A 867 36.57 1.87 17.55
C ALA A 867 35.85 0.54 17.83
N GLN A 868 34.51 0.52 17.88
CA GLN A 868 33.76 -0.72 18.09
C GLN A 868 33.99 -1.72 16.95
N LEU A 869 34.00 -1.25 15.70
CA LEU A 869 34.34 -2.12 14.57
C LEU A 869 35.82 -2.53 14.59
N ALA A 870 36.74 -1.60 14.88
CA ALA A 870 38.17 -1.90 15.05
C ALA A 870 38.41 -3.02 16.07
N LYS A 871 37.70 -2.96 17.21
CA LYS A 871 37.73 -3.99 18.26
C LYS A 871 37.26 -5.34 17.74
N ALA A 872 36.11 -5.37 17.04
CA ALA A 872 35.55 -6.58 16.50
C ALA A 872 36.46 -7.25 15.44
N LEU A 873 37.19 -6.44 14.67
CA LEU A 873 38.15 -6.89 13.66
C LEU A 873 39.58 -7.10 14.19
N GLY A 874 39.81 -6.95 15.51
CA GLY A 874 41.10 -7.16 16.14
C GLY A 874 42.17 -6.09 15.86
N LYS A 875 41.78 -4.90 15.38
CA LYS A 875 42.67 -3.77 15.06
C LYS A 875 43.02 -2.98 16.33
N LYS A 876 43.81 -3.59 17.23
CA LYS A 876 44.04 -3.11 18.61
C LYS A 876 44.59 -1.68 18.72
N GLN A 877 45.50 -1.27 17.83
CA GLN A 877 46.10 0.06 17.87
C GLN A 877 45.06 1.14 17.53
N ASP A 878 44.33 0.96 16.43
CA ASP A 878 43.26 1.87 16.03
C ASP A 878 42.17 1.94 17.11
N TYR A 879 41.75 0.80 17.67
CA TYR A 879 40.79 0.77 18.80
C TYR A 879 41.26 1.63 19.98
N THR A 880 42.52 1.49 20.38
CA THR A 880 43.06 2.22 21.55
C THR A 880 43.08 3.73 21.29
N GLU A 881 43.54 4.15 20.11
CA GLU A 881 43.63 5.56 19.75
C GLU A 881 42.25 6.20 19.54
N LEU A 882 41.34 5.50 18.87
CA LEU A 882 39.98 5.99 18.64
C LEU A 882 39.18 6.05 19.93
N MET A 883 39.30 5.08 20.85
CA MET A 883 38.68 5.18 22.18
C MET A 883 39.23 6.36 22.98
N ARG A 884 40.54 6.64 22.89
CA ARG A 884 41.13 7.83 23.52
C ARG A 884 40.54 9.12 22.94
N ARG A 885 40.44 9.22 21.61
CA ARG A 885 39.84 10.37 20.92
C ARG A 885 38.34 10.49 21.15
N SER A 886 37.64 9.38 21.42
CA SER A 886 36.22 9.41 21.77
C SER A 886 35.94 10.19 23.05
N GLU A 887 36.95 10.51 23.88
CA GLU A 887 36.81 11.40 25.04
C GLU A 887 37.01 12.89 24.72
N ASN A 888 37.26 13.25 23.46
CA ASN A 888 37.50 14.63 23.03
C ASN A 888 36.29 15.56 23.26
N TRP A 889 35.08 15.03 23.43
CA TRP A 889 33.90 15.82 23.81
C TRP A 889 34.14 16.63 25.10
N ARG A 890 34.98 16.15 26.03
CA ARG A 890 35.33 16.84 27.27
C ARG A 890 36.02 18.18 27.01
N ASN A 891 36.68 18.32 25.87
CA ASN A 891 37.42 19.53 25.51
C ASN A 891 36.51 20.71 25.15
N VAL A 892 35.22 20.49 24.92
CA VAL A 892 34.29 21.55 24.53
C VAL A 892 33.17 21.77 25.56
N ILE A 893 33.16 21.03 26.67
CA ILE A 893 32.27 21.31 27.81
C ILE A 893 32.96 22.33 28.72
N ASN A 894 32.43 23.55 28.79
CA ASN A 894 32.97 24.59 29.63
C ASN A 894 32.68 24.26 31.11
N PRO A 895 33.70 24.01 31.96
CA PRO A 895 33.49 23.61 33.34
C PRO A 895 32.84 24.71 34.21
N GLN A 896 32.89 25.97 33.79
CA GLN A 896 32.25 27.07 34.53
C GLN A 896 30.74 27.09 34.33
N THR A 897 30.27 26.83 33.11
CA THR A 897 28.83 26.90 32.75
C THR A 897 28.18 25.51 32.74
N GLY A 898 28.98 24.46 32.54
CA GLY A 898 28.55 23.08 32.29
C GLY A 898 27.83 22.89 30.95
N TYR A 899 27.84 23.87 30.05
CA TYR A 899 27.33 23.73 28.68
C TYR A 899 28.51 23.55 27.72
N CYS A 900 28.24 22.94 26.57
CA CYS A 900 29.17 23.00 25.46
C CYS A 900 29.38 24.46 25.02
N ASP A 901 30.60 24.81 24.64
CA ASP A 901 30.99 26.18 24.35
C ASP A 901 32.07 26.22 23.27
N GLY A 902 32.15 27.36 22.58
CA GLY A 902 33.23 27.62 21.63
C GLY A 902 34.57 27.68 22.36
N ARG A 903 35.63 27.16 21.72
CA ARG A 903 36.97 27.12 22.30
C ARG A 903 38.02 27.59 21.31
N HIS A 904 38.91 28.46 21.77
CA HIS A 904 39.99 29.04 20.97
C HIS A 904 41.22 28.14 20.91
N GLN A 905 42.13 28.39 19.96
CA GLN A 905 43.41 27.68 19.85
C GLN A 905 44.30 27.79 21.11
N ASP A 906 44.19 28.88 21.86
CA ASP A 906 44.93 29.09 23.12
C ASP A 906 44.33 28.32 24.31
N GLY A 907 43.21 27.62 24.08
CA GLY A 907 42.51 26.81 25.08
C GLY A 907 41.41 27.54 25.83
N MET A 908 41.23 28.85 25.64
CA MET A 908 40.19 29.63 26.31
C MET A 908 38.81 29.33 25.72
N PHE A 909 37.79 29.30 26.58
CA PHE A 909 36.40 29.23 26.16
C PHE A 909 35.84 30.62 25.83
N GLU A 910 34.86 30.68 24.94
CA GLU A 910 34.08 31.89 24.63
C GLU A 910 33.32 32.40 25.87
N ASN A 911 33.07 31.54 26.87
CA ASN A 911 32.31 31.81 28.10
C ASN A 911 30.89 32.27 27.80
N ASN A 912 30.23 31.57 26.87
CA ASN A 912 28.86 31.87 26.49
C ASN A 912 27.91 31.77 27.69
N THR A 913 27.07 32.78 27.87
CA THR A 913 26.02 32.84 28.92
C THR A 913 24.61 32.75 28.35
N ASP A 914 24.49 32.71 27.02
CA ASP A 914 23.23 32.60 26.29
C ASP A 914 23.09 31.20 25.70
N PHE A 915 22.36 30.35 26.42
CA PHE A 915 22.30 28.91 26.13
C PHE A 915 21.17 28.49 25.19
N ILE A 916 20.24 29.38 24.89
CA ILE A 916 18.98 29.06 24.18
C ILE A 916 18.94 29.60 22.75
N HIS A 917 19.77 30.59 22.41
CA HIS A 917 19.86 31.10 21.04
C HIS A 917 21.00 30.43 20.27
N ARG A 918 20.84 30.39 18.94
CA ARG A 918 21.81 29.81 18.01
C ARG A 918 23.19 30.48 18.16
N LYS A 919 24.25 29.68 18.04
CA LYS A 919 25.65 30.12 18.04
C LYS A 919 26.35 29.60 16.79
N PRO A 920 27.29 30.35 16.17
CA PRO A 920 27.97 29.90 14.95
C PRO A 920 28.72 28.58 15.08
N TYR A 921 29.16 28.21 16.28
CA TYR A 921 29.86 26.96 16.56
C TYR A 921 28.91 25.77 16.89
N ILE A 922 27.59 25.96 16.81
CA ILE A 922 26.56 24.93 17.03
C ILE A 922 25.68 24.74 15.79
N THR A 923 25.58 23.50 15.31
CA THR A 923 24.69 23.11 14.21
C THR A 923 23.22 23.14 14.62
N GLU A 924 22.39 23.80 13.82
CA GLU A 924 20.91 23.77 13.87
C GLU A 924 20.25 23.86 15.26
N GLY A 925 20.91 24.48 16.24
CA GLY A 925 20.40 24.50 17.60
C GLY A 925 21.14 25.50 18.48
N ALA A 926 21.03 25.31 19.80
CA ALA A 926 21.72 26.10 20.79
C ALA A 926 22.57 25.21 21.70
N THR A 927 23.43 25.81 22.52
CA THR A 927 24.32 25.03 23.41
C THR A 927 23.53 24.17 24.41
N CYS A 928 22.32 24.59 24.82
CA CYS A 928 21.46 23.77 25.66
C CYS A 928 20.91 22.51 24.96
N HIS A 929 20.86 22.47 23.62
CA HIS A 929 20.48 21.28 22.87
C HIS A 929 21.68 20.33 22.69
N TYR A 930 22.83 20.87 22.29
CA TYR A 930 24.00 20.06 21.90
C TYR A 930 24.84 19.52 23.05
N THR A 931 24.77 20.12 24.24
CA THR A 931 25.55 19.68 25.43
C THR A 931 25.33 18.20 25.78
N TRP A 932 24.18 17.65 25.40
CA TRP A 932 23.77 16.28 25.69
C TRP A 932 24.33 15.24 24.71
N TYR A 933 25.00 15.67 23.65
CA TYR A 933 25.46 14.78 22.58
C TYR A 933 26.77 14.08 22.97
N VAL A 934 26.66 13.13 23.90
CA VAL A 934 27.75 12.22 24.31
C VAL A 934 27.17 10.80 24.51
N PRO A 935 26.51 10.22 23.48
CA PRO A 935 25.74 9.00 23.64
C PRO A 935 26.60 7.79 24.05
N HIS A 936 27.88 7.78 23.68
CA HIS A 936 28.82 6.70 23.98
C HIS A 936 29.42 6.76 25.39
N ASN A 937 29.26 7.87 26.12
CA ASN A 937 29.78 8.01 27.49
C ASN A 937 28.96 9.01 28.33
N VAL A 938 27.68 8.71 28.54
CA VAL A 938 26.75 9.55 29.32
C VAL A 938 27.18 9.60 30.79
N GLU A 939 27.68 8.50 31.35
CA GLU A 939 28.20 8.45 32.72
C GLU A 939 29.37 9.43 32.91
N GLY A 940 30.29 9.51 31.94
CA GLY A 940 31.37 10.49 31.95
C GLY A 940 30.86 11.93 31.86
N LEU A 941 29.76 12.18 31.14
CA LEU A 941 29.09 13.48 31.09
C LEU A 941 28.45 13.83 32.44
N VAL A 942 27.80 12.87 33.12
CA VAL A 942 27.27 13.04 34.49
C VAL A 942 28.38 13.48 35.45
N GLU A 943 29.54 12.83 35.38
CA GLU A 943 30.72 13.21 36.18
C GLU A 943 31.19 14.63 35.87
N THR A 944 31.34 14.96 34.58
CA THR A 944 31.78 16.30 34.12
C THR A 944 30.83 17.40 34.57
N LEU A 945 29.52 17.14 34.59
CA LEU A 945 28.50 18.10 35.02
C LEU A 945 28.34 18.16 36.55
N GLY A 946 29.15 17.40 37.30
CA GLY A 946 29.25 17.49 38.75
C GLY A 946 28.28 16.59 39.50
N GLY A 947 27.92 15.44 38.93
CA GLY A 947 27.14 14.38 39.58
C GLY A 947 25.68 14.30 39.13
N LYS A 948 25.00 13.22 39.58
CA LYS A 948 23.63 12.88 39.17
C LYS A 948 22.63 14.00 39.45
N GLU A 949 22.73 14.66 40.60
CA GLU A 949 21.77 15.71 41.00
C GLU A 949 21.82 16.94 40.09
N LYS A 950 23.04 17.37 39.71
CA LYS A 950 23.23 18.51 38.80
C LYS A 950 22.83 18.15 37.37
N PHE A 951 23.13 16.92 36.95
CA PHE A 951 22.71 16.40 35.67
C PHE A 951 21.17 16.35 35.56
N GLU A 952 20.50 15.79 36.57
CA GLU A 952 19.04 15.72 36.67
C GLU A 952 18.38 17.10 36.63
N ALA A 953 18.84 18.05 37.45
CA ALA A 953 18.29 19.40 37.48
C ALA A 953 18.43 20.12 36.12
N ARG A 954 19.52 19.85 35.40
CA ARG A 954 19.75 20.43 34.07
C ARG A 954 18.87 19.76 33.01
N LEU A 955 18.70 18.43 33.05
CA LEU A 955 17.75 17.72 32.21
C LEU A 955 16.32 18.19 32.45
N ASP A 956 15.91 18.32 33.71
CA ASP A 956 14.59 18.83 34.09
C ASP A 956 14.35 20.21 33.46
N SER A 957 15.37 21.09 33.45
CA SER A 957 15.28 22.41 32.84
C SER A 957 14.96 22.39 31.34
N MET A 958 15.30 21.31 30.62
CA MET A 958 14.94 21.17 29.20
C MET A 958 13.41 21.20 29.02
N PHE A 959 12.68 20.56 29.94
CA PHE A 959 11.24 20.44 29.87
C PHE A 959 10.53 21.54 30.67
N THR A 960 10.98 21.83 31.90
CA THR A 960 10.31 22.82 32.77
C THR A 960 10.48 24.26 32.29
N ALA A 961 11.58 24.57 31.59
CA ALA A 961 11.81 25.90 31.00
C ALA A 961 11.48 25.96 29.50
N GLY A 962 10.86 24.91 28.94
CA GLY A 962 10.45 24.86 27.54
C GLY A 962 11.60 25.01 26.55
N ARG A 963 12.74 24.34 26.79
CA ARG A 963 13.96 24.37 25.94
C ARG A 963 14.08 23.14 25.05
N TYR A 964 13.28 22.10 25.27
CA TYR A 964 13.29 20.89 24.45
C TYR A 964 12.66 21.18 23.08
N TRP A 965 13.39 20.88 22.01
CA TRP A 965 12.90 21.04 20.64
C TRP A 965 12.87 19.68 19.95
N HIS A 966 11.68 19.09 19.83
CA HIS A 966 11.55 17.74 19.28
C HIS A 966 11.74 17.67 17.77
N GLY A 967 11.27 18.69 17.05
CA GLY A 967 11.36 18.79 15.59
C GLY A 967 12.77 18.98 15.03
N ASN A 968 13.81 18.70 15.82
CA ASN A 968 15.19 18.66 15.35
C ASN A 968 16.02 17.59 16.12
N GLU A 969 16.89 16.93 15.37
CA GLU A 969 17.67 15.73 15.66
C GLU A 969 18.55 15.79 16.93
N PRO A 970 19.23 16.90 17.28
CA PRO A 970 20.13 16.93 18.43
C PRO A 970 19.43 16.66 19.77
N CYS A 971 18.11 16.82 19.83
CA CYS A 971 17.32 16.62 21.05
C CYS A 971 16.71 15.21 21.19
N HIS A 972 16.76 14.37 20.15
CA HIS A 972 16.02 13.10 20.10
C HIS A 972 16.40 12.13 21.24
N GLN A 973 17.65 12.13 21.70
CA GLN A 973 18.12 11.27 22.79
C GLN A 973 17.88 11.82 24.21
N ILE A 974 17.60 13.11 24.39
CA ILE A 974 17.67 13.79 25.70
C ILE A 974 16.74 13.16 26.75
N ALA A 975 15.50 12.83 26.36
CA ALA A 975 14.52 12.24 27.28
C ALA A 975 14.96 10.87 27.84
N TRP A 976 15.82 10.16 27.11
CA TRP A 976 16.32 8.84 27.48
C TRP A 976 17.52 8.90 28.42
N LEU A 977 18.11 10.08 28.64
CA LEU A 977 19.29 10.24 29.48
C LEU A 977 19.00 10.12 30.98
N TYR A 978 17.74 10.22 31.40
CA TYR A 978 17.33 9.97 32.79
C TYR A 978 17.61 8.52 33.22
N ASP A 979 17.58 7.56 32.30
CA ASP A 979 17.90 6.16 32.60
C ASP A 979 19.34 5.94 33.07
N TYR A 980 20.28 6.81 32.67
CA TYR A 980 21.69 6.75 33.07
C TYR A 980 21.95 7.25 34.50
N ILE A 981 20.93 7.86 35.12
CA ILE A 981 20.97 8.31 36.52
C ILE A 981 19.93 7.60 37.39
N ASP A 982 19.46 6.43 36.95
CA ASP A 982 18.46 5.60 37.65
C ASP A 982 17.10 6.30 37.87
N LYS A 983 16.68 7.12 36.91
CA LYS A 983 15.42 7.90 36.92
C LYS A 983 14.45 7.48 35.81
N ARG A 984 14.26 6.17 35.62
CA ARG A 984 13.42 5.63 34.53
C ARG A 984 11.98 6.15 34.54
N GLU A 985 11.44 6.45 35.71
CA GLU A 985 10.13 7.08 35.84
C GLU A 985 10.04 8.42 35.08
N LYS A 986 11.13 9.20 35.06
CA LYS A 986 11.20 10.45 34.31
C LYS A 986 11.38 10.20 32.81
N THR A 987 12.16 9.18 32.41
CA THR A 987 12.22 8.74 30.99
C THR A 987 10.81 8.45 30.47
N ILE A 988 10.04 7.63 31.21
CA ILE A 988 8.67 7.26 30.85
C ILE A 988 7.78 8.51 30.77
N GLU A 989 7.83 9.40 31.77
CA GLU A 989 7.06 10.64 31.77
C GLU A 989 7.37 11.52 30.55
N ARG A 990 8.66 11.75 30.24
CA ARG A 990 9.08 12.64 29.16
C ARG A 990 8.84 12.04 27.78
N VAL A 991 9.12 10.77 27.57
CA VAL A 991 8.85 10.08 26.30
C VAL A 991 7.34 10.06 26.03
N THR A 992 6.51 9.74 27.04
CA THR A 992 5.05 9.80 26.90
C THR A 992 4.58 11.21 26.57
N HIS A 993 5.12 12.23 27.24
CA HIS A 993 4.81 13.63 26.93
C HIS A 993 5.06 13.97 25.47
N ILE A 994 6.24 13.65 24.95
CA ILE A 994 6.62 13.94 23.56
C ILE A 994 5.70 13.21 22.57
N LEU A 995 5.42 11.92 22.81
CA LEU A 995 4.50 11.12 22.00
C LEU A 995 3.07 11.68 21.98
N ASP A 996 2.65 12.35 23.06
CA ASP A 996 1.32 12.96 23.20
C ASP A 996 1.25 14.37 22.61
N THR A 997 2.37 15.12 22.57
CA THR A 997 2.35 16.55 22.22
C THR A 997 2.99 16.91 20.89
N GLU A 998 3.90 16.07 20.38
CA GLU A 998 4.69 16.36 19.18
C GLU A 998 4.31 15.50 17.97
N TYR A 999 3.33 14.61 18.14
CA TYR A 999 2.81 13.78 17.06
C TYR A 999 1.29 13.68 17.11
N ASN A 1000 0.63 13.86 15.97
CA ASN A 1000 -0.78 13.53 15.79
C ASN A 1000 -1.07 13.08 14.36
N ASP A 1001 -2.28 12.56 14.11
CA ASP A 1001 -2.67 11.98 12.83
C ASP A 1001 -3.37 13.00 11.89
N THR A 1002 -2.87 14.24 11.85
CA THR A 1002 -3.38 15.30 10.96
C THR A 1002 -2.31 15.76 9.97
N PRO A 1003 -2.67 16.48 8.88
CA PRO A 1003 -1.68 16.98 7.93
C PRO A 1003 -0.54 17.82 8.53
N GLY A 1004 -0.77 18.49 9.65
CA GLY A 1004 0.24 19.25 10.41
C GLY A 1004 0.87 18.48 11.58
N GLY A 1005 0.72 17.16 11.61
CA GLY A 1005 0.98 16.34 12.79
C GLY A 1005 2.44 16.05 13.15
N LEU A 1006 3.40 16.73 12.54
CA LEU A 1006 4.83 16.65 12.86
C LEU A 1006 5.36 18.02 13.30
N SER A 1007 6.19 18.04 14.34
CA SER A 1007 6.73 19.26 14.96
C SER A 1007 7.92 19.89 14.21
N GLY A 1008 8.36 19.27 13.12
CA GLY A 1008 9.52 19.66 12.33
C GLY A 1008 9.64 18.77 11.09
N ASN A 1009 10.73 18.94 10.34
CA ASN A 1009 11.09 18.10 9.20
C ASN A 1009 11.10 16.61 9.63
N ASP A 1010 10.57 15.71 8.77
CA ASP A 1010 10.60 14.28 9.08
C ASP A 1010 11.97 13.65 8.80
N ASP A 1011 12.80 14.35 8.02
CA ASP A 1011 14.20 14.06 7.68
C ASP A 1011 14.45 12.62 7.28
N ALA A 1012 13.93 12.27 6.09
CA ALA A 1012 14.03 10.94 5.50
C ALA A 1012 13.41 9.82 6.36
N GLY A 1013 12.53 10.16 7.31
CA GLY A 1013 11.88 9.21 8.21
C GLY A 1013 12.54 9.09 9.57
N GLN A 1014 13.51 9.93 9.91
CA GLN A 1014 14.19 9.94 11.21
C GLN A 1014 13.22 10.26 12.37
N MET A 1015 12.44 11.33 12.26
CA MET A 1015 11.41 11.68 13.25
C MET A 1015 10.34 10.59 13.37
N SER A 1016 9.91 10.03 12.25
CA SER A 1016 8.98 8.90 12.24
C SER A 1016 9.58 7.63 12.89
N ALA A 1017 10.88 7.36 12.69
CA ALA A 1017 11.55 6.23 13.32
C ALA A 1017 11.68 6.42 14.84
N TRP A 1018 11.91 7.66 15.31
CA TRP A 1018 11.84 7.99 16.73
C TRP A 1018 10.46 7.64 17.31
N TYR A 1019 9.38 8.06 16.65
CA TYR A 1019 8.01 7.74 17.06
C TYR A 1019 7.77 6.23 17.12
N VAL A 1020 8.21 5.49 16.11
CA VAL A 1020 8.06 4.02 16.05
C VAL A 1020 8.78 3.37 17.24
N PHE A 1021 10.06 3.67 17.46
CA PHE A 1021 10.81 3.14 18.61
C PHE A 1021 10.18 3.50 19.96
N ALA A 1022 9.91 4.79 20.18
CA ALA A 1022 9.31 5.28 21.41
C ALA A 1022 7.94 4.63 21.68
N SER A 1023 7.13 4.41 20.64
CA SER A 1023 5.83 3.74 20.76
C SER A 1023 5.94 2.24 21.07
N MET A 1024 7.00 1.57 20.61
CA MET A 1024 7.33 0.20 21.02
C MET A 1024 7.92 0.13 22.43
N GLY A 1025 8.30 1.28 23.02
CA GLY A 1025 8.78 1.40 24.38
C GLY A 1025 10.29 1.27 24.55
N PHE A 1026 11.09 1.46 23.49
CA PHE A 1026 12.56 1.44 23.59
C PHE A 1026 13.23 2.27 22.49
N TYR A 1027 14.48 2.72 22.69
CA TYR A 1027 15.18 3.59 21.73
C TYR A 1027 16.70 3.39 21.68
N PRO A 1028 17.33 3.41 20.49
CA PRO A 1028 18.78 3.29 20.33
C PRO A 1028 19.52 4.60 20.61
N VAL A 1029 19.72 4.95 21.89
CA VAL A 1029 20.44 6.19 22.27
C VAL A 1029 21.87 6.24 21.72
N CYS A 1030 22.56 5.09 21.69
CA CYS A 1030 23.93 4.98 21.20
C CYS A 1030 24.03 3.89 20.12
N PRO A 1031 23.76 4.24 18.85
CA PRO A 1031 24.12 3.37 17.73
C PRO A 1031 25.61 2.95 17.79
N ALA A 1032 25.94 1.80 17.21
CA ALA A 1032 27.19 1.06 17.39
C ALA A 1032 27.34 0.34 18.75
N THR A 1033 26.27 0.27 19.53
CA THR A 1033 26.14 -0.65 20.68
C THR A 1033 25.02 -1.65 20.44
N ASP A 1034 24.97 -2.70 21.26
CA ASP A 1034 23.87 -3.66 21.21
C ASP A 1034 22.70 -3.25 22.10
N ARG A 1035 22.64 -2.02 22.65
CA ARG A 1035 21.67 -1.61 23.67
C ARG A 1035 20.57 -0.69 23.15
N TYR A 1036 19.37 -0.88 23.66
CA TYR A 1036 18.23 0.02 23.51
C TYR A 1036 17.69 0.42 24.88
N MET A 1037 17.60 1.72 25.14
CA MET A 1037 17.08 2.26 26.40
C MET A 1037 15.56 2.07 26.48
N LEU A 1038 15.02 1.88 27.68
CA LEU A 1038 13.65 1.42 27.89
C LEU A 1038 12.72 2.52 28.40
N SER A 1039 11.54 2.57 27.80
CA SER A 1039 10.37 3.30 28.30
C SER A 1039 9.27 2.28 28.60
N VAL A 1040 8.02 2.57 28.21
CA VAL A 1040 6.86 1.68 28.25
C VAL A 1040 6.20 1.72 26.86
N PRO A 1041 5.81 0.57 26.27
CA PRO A 1041 5.10 0.56 25.00
C PRO A 1041 3.76 1.31 25.10
N ARG A 1042 3.37 1.99 24.03
CA ARG A 1042 2.05 2.64 23.94
C ARG A 1042 0.91 1.66 23.69
N PHE A 1043 1.20 0.41 23.33
CA PHE A 1043 0.22 -0.60 22.93
C PHE A 1043 0.09 -1.69 24.00
N GLU A 1044 -1.04 -2.40 24.01
CA GLU A 1044 -1.24 -3.55 24.90
C GLU A 1044 -0.23 -4.66 24.57
N LYS A 1045 0.06 -4.84 23.28
CA LYS A 1045 1.07 -5.77 22.78
C LYS A 1045 1.71 -5.27 21.49
N VAL A 1046 3.03 -5.45 21.39
CA VAL A 1046 3.81 -5.25 20.17
C VAL A 1046 4.52 -6.57 19.83
N THR A 1047 4.48 -7.00 18.58
CA THR A 1047 5.18 -8.20 18.10
C THR A 1047 6.14 -7.82 16.99
N LEU A 1048 7.43 -8.09 17.17
CA LEU A 1048 8.42 -7.99 16.10
C LEU A 1048 8.53 -9.34 15.38
N ASN A 1049 8.19 -9.38 14.10
CA ASN A 1049 8.26 -10.59 13.29
C ASN A 1049 9.61 -10.63 12.58
N LEU A 1050 10.52 -11.49 13.06
CA LEU A 1050 11.88 -11.60 12.56
C LEU A 1050 11.92 -12.43 11.27
N MET A 1051 12.88 -12.13 10.40
CA MET A 1051 13.03 -12.77 9.08
C MET A 1051 13.20 -14.29 9.11
N ASP A 1052 13.64 -14.87 10.23
CA ASP A 1052 13.78 -16.32 10.39
C ASP A 1052 12.53 -17.02 10.97
N GLY A 1053 11.41 -16.30 11.02
CA GLY A 1053 10.11 -16.79 11.49
C GLY A 1053 9.92 -16.74 13.01
N ARG A 1054 10.91 -16.25 13.76
CA ARG A 1054 10.75 -16.01 15.20
C ARG A 1054 10.02 -14.70 15.46
N CYS A 1055 9.33 -14.63 16.59
CA CYS A 1055 8.63 -13.42 17.03
C CYS A 1055 9.20 -12.96 18.38
N TYR A 1056 9.30 -11.66 18.60
CA TYR A 1056 9.61 -11.07 19.91
C TYR A 1056 8.44 -10.22 20.37
N THR A 1057 7.83 -10.57 21.50
CA THR A 1057 6.62 -9.89 22.02
C THR A 1057 6.96 -8.95 23.17
N ILE A 1058 6.48 -7.72 23.07
CA ILE A 1058 6.65 -6.66 24.07
C ILE A 1058 5.28 -6.29 24.62
N THR A 1059 5.17 -6.33 25.94
CA THR A 1059 4.02 -5.87 26.71
C THR A 1059 4.53 -4.97 27.84
N PRO A 1060 3.70 -4.08 28.41
CA PRO A 1060 4.11 -3.28 29.56
C PRO A 1060 4.72 -4.10 30.70
N THR A 1061 4.25 -5.33 30.91
CA THR A 1061 4.71 -6.24 31.97
C THR A 1061 5.95 -7.07 31.61
N SER A 1062 6.32 -7.19 30.34
CA SER A 1062 7.49 -8.00 29.93
C SER A 1062 8.81 -7.23 29.97
N LEU A 1063 8.77 -5.91 30.17
CA LEU A 1063 10.00 -5.11 30.27
C LEU A 1063 10.74 -5.40 31.60
N PRO A 1064 12.07 -5.54 31.56
CA PRO A 1064 12.85 -5.83 32.77
C PRO A 1064 12.73 -4.69 33.78
N ALA A 1065 12.57 -5.03 35.05
CA ALA A 1065 12.42 -4.07 36.16
C ALA A 1065 13.74 -3.67 36.82
N ASP A 1066 14.80 -4.48 36.63
CA ASP A 1066 16.10 -4.35 37.28
C ASP A 1066 17.18 -3.68 36.41
N ARG A 1067 16.84 -3.31 35.17
CA ARG A 1067 17.71 -2.59 34.24
C ARG A 1067 16.91 -1.67 33.32
N ASN A 1068 17.59 -0.65 32.79
CA ASN A 1068 16.99 0.39 31.95
C ASN A 1068 17.21 0.17 30.44
N TYR A 1069 17.72 -0.99 30.03
CA TYR A 1069 17.95 -1.30 28.62
C TYR A 1069 17.62 -2.77 28.30
N ILE A 1070 17.39 -3.04 27.02
CA ILE A 1070 17.38 -4.37 26.41
C ILE A 1070 18.48 -4.45 25.34
N THR A 1071 18.97 -5.65 25.05
CA THR A 1071 19.98 -5.86 24.01
C THR A 1071 19.36 -6.34 22.70
N GLN A 1072 20.02 -6.03 21.58
CA GLN A 1072 19.72 -6.59 20.26
C GLN A 1072 19.67 -8.13 20.31
N SER A 1073 20.59 -8.74 21.07
CA SER A 1073 20.66 -10.20 21.20
C SER A 1073 19.42 -10.80 21.87
N GLU A 1074 18.78 -10.06 22.77
CA GLU A 1074 17.55 -10.51 23.44
C GLU A 1074 16.35 -10.42 22.50
N ILE A 1075 16.21 -9.29 21.81
CA ILE A 1075 15.18 -9.10 20.78
C ILE A 1075 15.31 -10.19 19.70
N THR A 1076 16.51 -10.34 19.14
CA THR A 1076 16.78 -11.29 18.06
C THR A 1076 16.84 -12.74 18.54
N ARG A 1077 16.74 -13.06 19.83
CA ARG A 1077 16.58 -14.46 20.30
C ARG A 1077 15.12 -14.90 20.30
N GLY A 1078 14.17 -13.96 20.33
CA GLY A 1078 12.73 -14.23 20.35
C GLY A 1078 12.22 -14.75 21.70
N ASN A 1079 12.90 -14.40 22.80
CA ASN A 1079 12.49 -14.80 24.16
C ASN A 1079 11.60 -13.77 24.82
#